data_AF-R6V9T4-F1
#
_entry.id   AF-R6V9T4-F1
#
_cell.length_a   1.000
_cell.length_b   1.000
_cell.length_c   1.000
_cell.angle_alpha   90.00
_cell.angle_beta   90.00
_cell.angle_gamma   90.00
#
_symmetry.space_group_name_H-M   'P 1'
#
loop_
_entity.id
_entity.type
_entity.pdbx_description
1 polymer ?
#
loop_
_entity_poly.entity_id
_entity_poly.type
_entity_poly.pdbx_seq_one_letter_code
_entity_poly.pdbx_strand_id
1 'polypeptide(L)'
;MEEIFHLEMSQLEGNLIEIRNQEPLLYCSYYYLMHLWKPEAAQRAGALEQIRECYRTQSHHWLILWFLLQMDERYQISVKRQEAVLEQIEEGCHSPLMYLELCRLYNSTPELVLELSDARAQVFHWGLANRMLEEELKFRYAYLISRTRDFSGVMLQDMYRMYEEQPSDDLLTMICQLLIRERRASAENVKWYLLGIEHNLKITDLYENYIYALQETPDMVLPNRILLYFSYNNQLNATKKAMLYAYVIRHKDRDKSTYDHYCDTMKKFAREQLLQGRLNDHLAVIYEEFIGEEDVDEQLAAALPAILFAREIRCDDPHIAGVVVRHRQLQQEETAAFVNGRAMIAVFTAQPQIFLTDRLGRRYSSSIGYTVHRMVHLDHLIVKCLPYVGDNVRVLLHLYEKAVSENRTGEDIAGMRRRILGIAGLEPEWKRSLFAIQMQYYFDNFQGELLDRELEHMDWEQVLSRDRGKFIEYCAVRHKYEKGMEGLMLFGWEGMDPRRVLKIAGHAFVGAGEDVTLTKLAWYIFRAGEFDKPVLMYLCDYYSGTIPEMVQIWNACREFGIDIQILSERLLAQILFTDQMVPEAYQVFFSYEENGFNRKLIRAFLKRAAYRYLVQGETLPEEIFASFYQHVQVEENRPCLLAVLKHLSDHGMLAGSEAVFVDYNLHQLYEKNIILPYFQKFKDKLVLPDTLLKEQYVEYTADPAHEVKIRYTYIVDGQHQPTVTEVMPDVFEGIRVRGFILFQDETVEYQVLEIDEDGNEKCTEPVCLNYVDQMGEEEGINGYRMLNNMLSRQNTGDEELLDLMQEYAEKRAIVKLLMKPDDGGRGINDRR
;
A
#
# COMPACT_ATOMS: atom_id res chain seq x y z
N MET A 1 63.68 -80.59 -45.54
CA MET A 1 62.57 -79.65 -45.84
C MET A 1 61.84 -80.04 -47.10
N GLU A 2 62.51 -80.32 -48.23
CA GLU A 2 61.85 -80.78 -49.46
C GLU A 2 61.05 -82.07 -49.32
N GLU A 3 61.55 -83.08 -48.60
CA GLU A 3 60.80 -84.34 -48.36
C GLU A 3 59.55 -84.13 -47.51
N ILE A 4 59.60 -83.22 -46.53
CA ILE A 4 58.46 -82.91 -45.65
C ILE A 4 57.39 -82.14 -46.44
N PHE A 5 57.82 -81.15 -47.23
CA PHE A 5 56.94 -80.41 -48.13
C PHE A 5 56.26 -81.33 -49.15
N HIS A 6 57.01 -82.27 -49.74
CA HIS A 6 56.47 -83.29 -50.63
C HIS A 6 55.42 -84.17 -49.96
N LEU A 7 55.69 -84.63 -48.74
CA LEU A 7 54.79 -85.49 -47.99
C LEU A 7 53.48 -84.77 -47.64
N GLU A 8 53.57 -83.52 -47.18
CA GLU A 8 52.41 -82.69 -46.84
C GLU A 8 51.58 -82.32 -48.08
N MET A 9 52.23 -82.00 -49.21
CA MET A 9 51.55 -81.70 -50.48
C MET A 9 50.83 -82.93 -51.04
N SER A 10 51.45 -84.12 -51.01
CA SER A 10 50.80 -85.37 -51.45
C SER A 10 49.64 -85.81 -50.55
N GLN A 11 49.69 -85.51 -49.24
CA GLN A 11 48.56 -85.75 -48.34
C GLN A 11 47.36 -84.83 -48.66
N LEU A 12 47.63 -83.56 -48.99
CA LEU A 12 46.60 -82.62 -49.44
C LEU A 12 46.03 -83.00 -50.81
N GLU A 13 46.86 -83.55 -51.71
CA GLU A 13 46.49 -83.94 -53.08
C GLU A 13 45.31 -84.93 -53.12
N GLY A 14 45.27 -85.88 -52.18
CA GLY A 14 44.21 -86.87 -52.05
C GLY A 14 42.83 -86.29 -51.70
N ASN A 15 42.79 -85.12 -51.05
CA ASN A 15 41.56 -84.49 -50.56
C ASN A 15 41.21 -83.18 -51.28
N LEU A 16 41.89 -82.85 -52.39
CA LEU A 16 41.75 -81.55 -53.07
C LEU A 16 40.33 -81.21 -53.51
N ILE A 17 39.52 -82.19 -53.89
CA ILE A 17 38.12 -81.96 -54.31
C ILE A 17 37.25 -81.55 -53.11
N GLU A 18 37.49 -82.16 -51.93
CA GLU A 18 36.80 -81.80 -50.70
C GLU A 18 37.27 -80.43 -50.20
N ILE A 19 38.59 -80.18 -50.20
CA ILE A 19 39.21 -78.90 -49.82
C ILE A 19 38.72 -77.77 -50.74
N ARG A 20 38.55 -78.01 -52.04
CA ARG A 20 38.01 -77.00 -52.99
C ARG A 20 36.63 -76.47 -52.56
N ASN A 21 35.78 -77.33 -52.00
CA ASN A 21 34.42 -76.97 -51.63
C ASN A 21 34.31 -76.44 -50.18
N GLN A 22 35.16 -76.91 -49.27
CA GLN A 22 35.12 -76.55 -47.84
C GLN A 22 36.08 -75.39 -47.50
N GLU A 23 37.27 -75.36 -48.10
CA GLU A 23 38.33 -74.38 -47.85
C GLU A 23 38.98 -73.90 -49.16
N PRO A 24 38.27 -73.10 -49.99
CA PRO A 24 38.76 -72.64 -51.29
C PRO A 24 40.12 -71.92 -51.26
N LEU A 25 40.43 -71.23 -50.14
CA LEU A 25 41.69 -70.54 -49.95
C LEU A 25 42.88 -71.50 -49.82
N LEU A 26 42.71 -72.61 -49.09
CA LEU A 26 43.74 -73.62 -48.92
C LEU A 26 43.99 -74.37 -50.24
N TYR A 27 42.91 -74.67 -50.98
CA TYR A 27 42.98 -75.21 -52.33
C TYR A 27 43.80 -74.30 -53.26
N CYS A 28 43.50 -73.00 -53.29
CA CYS A 28 44.26 -72.05 -54.12
C CYS A 28 45.70 -71.88 -53.64
N SER A 29 45.96 -71.93 -52.34
CA SER A 29 47.31 -71.85 -51.78
C SER A 29 48.18 -73.06 -52.18
N TYR A 30 47.59 -74.26 -52.21
CA TYR A 30 48.25 -75.46 -52.74
C TYR A 30 48.67 -75.28 -54.19
N TYR A 31 47.76 -74.83 -55.07
CA TYR A 31 48.08 -74.61 -56.48
C TYR A 31 49.05 -73.44 -56.70
N TYR A 32 49.03 -72.42 -55.85
CA TYR A 32 50.00 -71.32 -55.88
C TYR A 32 51.42 -71.83 -55.59
N LEU A 33 51.58 -72.63 -54.53
CA LEU A 33 52.85 -73.27 -54.19
C LEU A 33 53.31 -74.25 -55.28
N MET A 34 52.40 -75.03 -55.86
CA MET A 34 52.69 -75.90 -57.00
C MET A 34 53.17 -75.09 -58.21
N HIS A 35 52.57 -73.94 -58.50
CA HIS A 35 53.02 -73.09 -59.58
C HIS A 35 54.44 -72.53 -59.33
N LEU A 36 54.77 -72.15 -58.10
CA LEU A 36 56.12 -71.67 -57.75
C LEU A 36 57.18 -72.78 -57.81
N TRP A 37 56.80 -74.02 -57.46
CA TRP A 37 57.74 -75.11 -57.26
C TRP A 37 57.93 -76.00 -58.52
N LYS A 38 56.94 -76.08 -59.42
CA LYS A 38 57.04 -76.91 -60.63
C LYS A 38 57.86 -76.23 -61.75
N PRO A 39 58.86 -76.91 -62.33
CA PRO A 39 59.70 -76.32 -63.38
C PRO A 39 58.98 -76.22 -64.74
N GLU A 40 58.08 -77.17 -65.04
CA GLU A 40 57.42 -77.28 -66.35
C GLU A 40 56.32 -76.23 -66.56
N ALA A 41 56.37 -75.54 -67.70
CA ALA A 41 55.41 -74.49 -68.05
C ALA A 41 53.97 -75.01 -68.19
N ALA A 42 53.78 -76.23 -68.70
CA ALA A 42 52.45 -76.84 -68.85
C ALA A 42 51.77 -77.11 -67.50
N GLN A 43 52.54 -77.60 -66.53
CA GLN A 43 52.05 -77.85 -65.16
C GLN A 43 51.76 -76.54 -64.43
N ARG A 44 52.60 -75.53 -64.61
CA ARG A 44 52.38 -74.16 -64.10
C ARG A 44 51.12 -73.52 -64.68
N ALA A 45 50.86 -73.71 -65.98
CA ALA A 45 49.64 -73.23 -66.64
C ALA A 45 48.40 -73.97 -66.14
N GLY A 46 48.49 -75.29 -65.92
CA GLY A 46 47.41 -76.08 -65.32
C GLY A 46 47.06 -75.62 -63.90
N ALA A 47 48.06 -75.39 -63.05
CA ALA A 47 47.86 -74.85 -61.70
C ALA A 47 47.23 -73.45 -61.71
N LEU A 48 47.67 -72.57 -62.61
CA LEU A 48 47.07 -71.24 -62.77
C LEU A 48 45.59 -71.32 -63.18
N GLU A 49 45.22 -72.23 -64.08
CA GLU A 49 43.83 -72.38 -64.52
C GLU A 49 42.92 -72.88 -63.40
N GLN A 50 43.41 -73.74 -62.49
CA GLN A 50 42.64 -74.16 -61.30
C GLN A 50 42.38 -73.00 -60.35
N ILE A 51 43.36 -72.11 -60.12
CA ILE A 51 43.18 -70.92 -59.28
C ILE A 51 42.19 -69.95 -59.94
N ARG A 52 42.29 -69.71 -61.25
CA ARG A 52 41.37 -68.85 -61.99
C ARG A 52 39.92 -69.34 -61.90
N GLU A 53 39.72 -70.63 -62.09
CA GLU A 53 38.39 -71.23 -62.03
C GLU A 53 37.81 -71.13 -60.61
N CYS A 54 38.62 -71.38 -59.59
CA CYS A 54 38.19 -71.25 -58.20
C CYS A 54 37.83 -69.79 -57.85
N TYR A 55 38.64 -68.81 -58.29
CA TYR A 55 38.37 -67.40 -58.08
C TYR A 55 37.07 -66.93 -58.76
N ARG A 56 36.75 -67.46 -59.95
CA ARG A 56 35.54 -67.09 -60.70
C ARG A 56 34.25 -67.75 -60.20
N THR A 57 34.34 -68.98 -59.68
CA THR A 57 33.16 -69.82 -59.45
C THR A 57 32.82 -70.06 -57.99
N GLN A 58 33.79 -69.91 -57.08
CA GLN A 58 33.65 -70.37 -55.70
C GLN A 58 34.04 -69.34 -54.64
N SER A 59 35.16 -68.62 -54.80
CA SER A 59 35.64 -67.70 -53.76
C SER A 59 36.37 -66.49 -54.33
N HIS A 60 35.76 -65.31 -54.15
CA HIS A 60 36.36 -64.01 -54.49
C HIS A 60 37.22 -63.46 -53.35
N HIS A 61 38.11 -64.30 -52.78
CA HIS A 61 38.95 -63.89 -51.65
C HIS A 61 40.22 -63.15 -52.15
N TRP A 62 40.54 -62.00 -51.54
CA TRP A 62 41.66 -61.13 -51.96
C TRP A 62 43.02 -61.83 -52.08
N LEU A 63 43.32 -62.80 -51.22
CA LEU A 63 44.59 -63.54 -51.28
C LEU A 63 44.66 -64.46 -52.52
N ILE A 64 43.52 -64.98 -52.98
CA ILE A 64 43.43 -65.74 -54.24
C ILE A 64 43.69 -64.79 -55.42
N LEU A 65 43.12 -63.58 -55.39
CA LEU A 65 43.49 -62.56 -56.38
C LEU A 65 44.99 -62.27 -56.33
N TRP A 66 45.57 -62.09 -55.15
CA TRP A 66 47.00 -61.81 -55.01
C TRP A 66 47.87 -62.87 -55.68
N PHE A 67 47.55 -64.16 -55.53
CA PHE A 67 48.21 -65.25 -56.25
C PHE A 67 48.14 -65.05 -57.77
N LEU A 68 46.96 -64.69 -58.28
CA LEU A 68 46.78 -64.39 -59.70
C LEU A 68 47.58 -63.15 -60.13
N LEU A 69 47.70 -62.09 -59.31
CA LEU A 69 48.50 -60.89 -59.63
C LEU A 69 49.99 -61.20 -59.83
N GLN A 70 50.51 -62.25 -59.18
CA GLN A 70 51.90 -62.67 -59.31
C GLN A 70 52.12 -63.63 -60.48
N MET A 71 51.13 -64.47 -60.80
CA MET A 71 51.29 -65.60 -61.74
C MET A 71 50.66 -65.36 -63.12
N ASP A 72 49.58 -64.59 -63.20
CA ASP A 72 48.83 -64.40 -64.43
C ASP A 72 49.33 -63.18 -65.21
N GLU A 73 49.87 -63.41 -66.40
CA GLU A 73 50.36 -62.36 -67.30
C GLU A 73 49.29 -61.30 -67.63
N ARG A 74 48.00 -61.62 -67.52
CA ARG A 74 46.90 -60.67 -67.76
C ARG A 74 46.94 -59.47 -66.80
N TYR A 75 47.47 -59.65 -65.59
CA TYR A 75 47.60 -58.59 -64.58
C TYR A 75 48.96 -57.86 -64.64
N GLN A 76 49.77 -58.11 -65.67
CA GLN A 76 50.92 -57.25 -66.00
C GLN A 76 50.47 -55.98 -66.73
N ILE A 77 49.29 -55.99 -67.35
CA ILE A 77 48.65 -54.79 -67.89
C ILE A 77 48.16 -53.94 -66.71
N SER A 78 48.76 -52.77 -66.52
CA SER A 78 48.53 -51.91 -65.36
C SER A 78 47.05 -51.57 -65.13
N VAL A 79 46.28 -51.32 -66.20
CA VAL A 79 44.83 -51.02 -66.11
C VAL A 79 44.05 -52.22 -65.55
N LYS A 80 44.29 -53.43 -66.06
CA LYS A 80 43.62 -54.65 -65.58
C LYS A 80 44.02 -55.00 -64.16
N ARG A 81 45.29 -54.77 -63.79
CA ARG A 81 45.80 -54.94 -62.43
C ARG A 81 45.08 -54.00 -61.47
N GLN A 82 44.95 -52.73 -61.85
CA GLN A 82 44.25 -51.73 -61.06
C GLN A 82 42.78 -52.09 -60.85
N GLU A 83 42.05 -52.42 -61.93
CA GLU A 83 40.62 -52.74 -61.86
C GLU A 83 40.34 -53.89 -60.88
N ALA A 84 41.09 -54.99 -61.00
CA ALA A 84 40.87 -56.16 -60.15
C ALA A 84 41.19 -55.90 -58.67
N VAL A 85 42.24 -55.10 -58.37
CA VAL A 85 42.58 -54.78 -56.97
C VAL A 85 41.60 -53.78 -56.38
N LEU A 86 41.14 -52.79 -57.17
CA LEU A 86 40.11 -51.84 -56.72
C LEU A 86 38.78 -52.55 -56.43
N GLU A 87 38.34 -53.46 -57.30
CA GLU A 87 37.12 -54.25 -57.09
C GLU A 87 37.14 -54.97 -55.73
N GLN A 88 38.26 -55.61 -55.38
CA GLN A 88 38.41 -56.25 -54.07
C GLN A 88 38.33 -55.28 -52.89
N ILE A 89 38.90 -54.08 -53.02
CA ILE A 89 38.86 -53.05 -51.97
C ILE A 89 37.43 -52.50 -51.83
N GLU A 90 36.74 -52.28 -52.94
CA GLU A 90 35.34 -51.82 -52.97
C GLU A 90 34.37 -52.87 -52.41
N GLU A 91 34.68 -54.16 -52.54
CA GLU A 91 33.98 -55.27 -51.88
C GLU A 91 34.27 -55.39 -50.36
N GLY A 92 35.12 -54.52 -49.80
CA GLY A 92 35.42 -54.46 -48.37
C GLY A 92 36.74 -55.09 -47.94
N CYS A 93 37.67 -55.35 -48.87
CA CYS A 93 39.02 -55.81 -48.51
C CYS A 93 39.87 -54.67 -47.93
N HIS A 94 40.39 -54.89 -46.72
CA HIS A 94 41.30 -53.95 -46.05
C HIS A 94 42.74 -54.49 -45.89
N SER A 95 43.15 -55.40 -46.77
CA SER A 95 44.49 -56.01 -46.71
C SER A 95 45.60 -55.02 -47.08
N PRO A 96 46.60 -54.79 -46.20
CA PRO A 96 47.76 -53.95 -46.52
C PRO A 96 48.52 -54.36 -47.78
N LEU A 97 48.48 -55.66 -48.14
CA LEU A 97 49.09 -56.16 -49.36
C LEU A 97 48.40 -55.61 -50.61
N MET A 98 47.06 -55.52 -50.61
CA MET A 98 46.31 -54.94 -51.74
C MET A 98 46.60 -53.44 -51.89
N TYR A 99 46.69 -52.72 -50.78
CA TYR A 99 47.08 -51.30 -50.81
C TYR A 99 48.49 -51.10 -51.31
N LEU A 100 49.43 -51.96 -50.91
CA LEU A 100 50.81 -51.92 -51.38
C LEU A 100 50.91 -52.15 -52.90
N GLU A 101 50.17 -53.11 -53.45
CA GLU A 101 50.13 -53.38 -54.89
C GLU A 101 49.68 -52.14 -55.67
N LEU A 102 48.62 -51.45 -55.23
CA LEU A 102 48.16 -50.22 -55.87
C LEU A 102 49.12 -49.05 -55.64
N CYS A 103 49.71 -48.88 -54.46
CA CYS A 103 50.70 -47.82 -54.22
C CYS A 103 51.89 -47.96 -55.17
N ARG A 104 52.42 -49.17 -55.34
CA ARG A 104 53.54 -49.44 -56.26
C ARG A 104 53.15 -49.15 -57.71
N LEU A 105 51.97 -49.61 -58.12
CA LEU A 105 51.43 -49.37 -59.46
C LEU A 105 51.26 -47.88 -59.76
N TYR A 106 50.73 -47.12 -58.80
CA TYR A 106 50.51 -45.69 -58.96
C TYR A 106 51.79 -44.87 -58.86
N ASN A 107 52.81 -45.30 -58.10
CA ASN A 107 54.12 -44.66 -58.14
C ASN A 107 54.78 -44.86 -59.52
N SER A 108 54.71 -46.07 -60.09
CA SER A 108 55.30 -46.35 -61.42
C SER A 108 54.54 -45.68 -62.56
N THR A 109 53.23 -45.51 -62.41
CA THR A 109 52.35 -44.97 -63.46
C THR A 109 51.31 -44.01 -62.88
N PRO A 110 51.70 -42.80 -62.44
CA PRO A 110 50.77 -41.84 -61.81
C PRO A 110 49.59 -41.45 -62.71
N GLU A 111 49.77 -41.50 -64.03
CA GLU A 111 48.76 -41.18 -65.05
C GLU A 111 47.47 -41.98 -64.93
N LEU A 112 47.53 -43.18 -64.37
CA LEU A 112 46.37 -44.04 -64.14
C LEU A 112 45.37 -43.45 -63.13
N VAL A 113 45.82 -42.55 -62.26
CA VAL A 113 44.99 -41.93 -61.22
C VAL A 113 44.28 -40.71 -61.81
N LEU A 114 43.14 -40.93 -62.46
CA LEU A 114 42.36 -39.86 -63.10
C LEU A 114 41.39 -39.17 -62.14
N GLU A 115 40.85 -39.92 -61.19
CA GLU A 115 39.85 -39.45 -60.22
C GLU A 115 40.06 -40.15 -58.87
N LEU A 116 39.51 -39.54 -57.81
CA LEU A 116 39.62 -40.04 -56.45
C LEU A 116 38.31 -40.71 -56.02
N SER A 117 38.28 -42.05 -56.03
CA SER A 117 37.22 -42.85 -55.40
C SER A 117 37.56 -43.15 -53.94
N ASP A 118 36.59 -43.61 -53.15
CA ASP A 118 36.81 -43.98 -51.74
C ASP A 118 37.91 -45.05 -51.59
N ALA A 119 37.91 -46.06 -52.47
CA ALA A 119 38.95 -47.08 -52.49
C ALA A 119 40.35 -46.50 -52.77
N ARG A 120 40.47 -45.57 -53.73
CA ARG A 120 41.74 -44.89 -54.03
C ARG A 120 42.17 -43.98 -52.88
N ALA A 121 41.24 -43.25 -52.27
CA ALA A 121 41.52 -42.42 -51.10
C ALA A 121 42.03 -43.27 -49.93
N GLN A 122 41.46 -44.45 -49.69
CA GLN A 122 41.93 -45.39 -48.67
C GLN A 122 43.34 -45.89 -48.97
N VAL A 123 43.63 -46.24 -50.23
CA VAL A 123 44.98 -46.65 -50.68
C VAL A 123 45.98 -45.53 -50.46
N PHE A 124 45.66 -44.30 -50.87
CA PHE A 124 46.58 -43.16 -50.71
C PHE A 124 46.78 -42.80 -49.25
N HIS A 125 45.73 -42.79 -48.44
CA HIS A 125 45.87 -42.58 -47.00
C HIS A 125 46.79 -43.62 -46.35
N TRP A 126 46.57 -44.90 -46.63
CA TRP A 126 47.43 -45.98 -46.13
C TRP A 126 48.87 -45.83 -46.65
N GLY A 127 49.03 -45.54 -47.94
CA GLY A 127 50.33 -45.34 -48.57
C GLY A 127 51.10 -44.17 -47.97
N LEU A 128 50.42 -43.05 -47.72
CA LEU A 128 51.01 -41.87 -47.09
C LEU A 128 51.42 -42.18 -45.65
N ALA A 129 50.54 -42.83 -44.88
CA ALA A 129 50.82 -43.20 -43.49
C ALA A 129 52.01 -44.15 -43.34
N ASN A 130 52.26 -45.00 -44.34
CA ASN A 130 53.37 -45.95 -44.36
C ASN A 130 54.58 -45.48 -45.19
N ARG A 131 54.59 -44.21 -45.66
CA ARG A 131 55.68 -43.63 -46.49
C ARG A 131 55.94 -44.39 -47.79
N MET A 132 54.88 -44.90 -48.41
CA MET A 132 54.93 -45.67 -49.65
C MET A 132 54.62 -44.83 -50.90
N LEU A 133 54.17 -43.58 -50.78
CA LEU A 133 53.91 -42.68 -51.91
C LEU A 133 55.14 -41.85 -52.27
N GLU A 134 55.43 -41.72 -53.56
CA GLU A 134 56.47 -40.83 -54.11
C GLU A 134 55.94 -39.39 -54.32
N GLU A 135 56.85 -38.42 -54.48
CA GLU A 135 56.51 -36.97 -54.53
C GLU A 135 55.48 -36.62 -55.62
N GLU A 136 55.66 -37.16 -56.84
CA GLU A 136 54.75 -36.91 -57.96
C GLU A 136 53.33 -37.39 -57.65
N LEU A 137 53.21 -38.57 -57.02
CA LEU A 137 51.93 -39.14 -56.65
C LEU A 137 51.29 -38.40 -55.48
N LYS A 138 52.07 -37.94 -54.50
CA LYS A 138 51.58 -37.08 -53.40
C LYS A 138 50.99 -35.77 -53.95
N PHE A 139 51.68 -35.11 -54.87
CA PHE A 139 51.17 -33.88 -55.49
C PHE A 139 49.91 -34.12 -56.31
N ARG A 140 49.87 -35.22 -57.07
CA ARG A 140 48.67 -35.64 -57.81
C ARG A 140 47.51 -35.94 -56.87
N TYR A 141 47.75 -36.62 -55.75
CA TYR A 141 46.74 -36.88 -54.73
C TYR A 141 46.21 -35.57 -54.13
N ALA A 142 47.09 -34.63 -53.75
CA ALA A 142 46.71 -33.31 -53.25
C ALA A 142 45.83 -32.52 -54.25
N TYR A 143 46.21 -32.53 -55.54
CA TYR A 143 45.45 -31.91 -56.61
C TYR A 143 44.08 -32.54 -56.84
N LEU A 144 43.97 -33.86 -56.70
CA LEU A 144 42.69 -34.56 -56.79
C LEU A 144 41.80 -34.21 -55.58
N ILE A 145 42.34 -34.23 -54.35
CA ILE A 145 41.61 -33.79 -53.16
C ILE A 145 41.05 -32.38 -53.35
N SER A 146 41.84 -31.44 -53.88
CA SER A 146 41.42 -30.06 -54.08
C SER A 146 40.32 -29.87 -55.13
N ARG A 147 39.97 -30.92 -55.91
CA ARG A 147 38.91 -30.91 -56.94
C ARG A 147 37.74 -31.85 -56.64
N THR A 148 37.94 -32.84 -55.79
CA THR A 148 36.90 -33.79 -55.37
C THR A 148 35.80 -33.08 -54.59
N ARG A 149 34.55 -33.51 -54.82
CA ARG A 149 33.35 -33.06 -54.07
C ARG A 149 33.18 -33.82 -52.76
N ASP A 150 33.53 -35.10 -52.76
CA ASP A 150 33.45 -36.03 -51.62
C ASP A 150 34.69 -35.88 -50.71
N PHE A 151 34.81 -34.73 -50.08
CA PHE A 151 35.93 -34.39 -49.20
C PHE A 151 35.75 -34.97 -47.78
N SER A 152 36.80 -35.58 -47.23
CA SER A 152 36.82 -36.13 -45.87
C SER A 152 37.86 -35.46 -44.97
N GLY A 153 37.64 -35.51 -43.64
CA GLY A 153 38.61 -35.00 -42.67
C GLY A 153 39.97 -35.72 -42.73
N VAL A 154 39.99 -36.98 -43.17
CA VAL A 154 41.21 -37.77 -43.37
C VAL A 154 42.04 -37.20 -44.52
N MET A 155 41.40 -36.85 -45.64
CA MET A 155 42.08 -36.20 -46.77
C MET A 155 42.74 -34.88 -46.37
N LEU A 156 42.11 -34.10 -45.48
CA LEU A 156 42.71 -32.86 -44.97
C LEU A 156 43.96 -33.13 -44.12
N GLN A 157 43.91 -34.14 -43.25
CA GLN A 157 45.07 -34.55 -42.45
C GLN A 157 46.20 -35.06 -43.34
N ASP A 158 45.87 -35.79 -44.42
CA ASP A 158 46.84 -36.22 -45.41
C ASP A 158 47.52 -35.01 -46.09
N MET A 159 46.75 -33.97 -46.47
CA MET A 159 47.32 -32.74 -47.03
C MET A 159 48.25 -32.02 -46.05
N TYR A 160 47.86 -31.92 -44.77
CA TYR A 160 48.71 -31.34 -43.73
C TYR A 160 50.02 -32.12 -43.59
N ARG A 161 49.93 -33.45 -43.56
CA ARG A 161 51.10 -34.33 -43.48
C ARG A 161 52.02 -34.19 -44.69
N MET A 162 51.46 -34.12 -45.90
CA MET A 162 52.24 -33.90 -47.12
C MET A 162 52.98 -32.56 -47.08
N TYR A 163 52.35 -31.49 -46.61
CA TYR A 163 53.01 -30.20 -46.45
C TYR A 163 54.07 -30.20 -45.34
N GLU A 164 53.80 -30.85 -44.20
CA GLU A 164 54.76 -30.95 -43.09
C GLU A 164 56.00 -31.77 -43.46
N GLU A 165 55.84 -32.80 -44.30
CA GLU A 165 56.96 -33.55 -44.87
C GLU A 165 57.77 -32.71 -45.87
N GLN A 166 57.10 -31.93 -46.72
CA GLN A 166 57.73 -31.11 -47.74
C GLN A 166 56.94 -29.81 -47.98
N PRO A 167 57.33 -28.70 -47.33
CA PRO A 167 56.66 -27.42 -47.50
C PRO A 167 56.75 -26.91 -48.93
N SER A 168 55.60 -26.57 -49.53
CA SER A 168 55.49 -26.01 -50.88
C SER A 168 54.34 -25.01 -50.96
N ASP A 169 54.58 -23.89 -51.66
CA ASP A 169 53.56 -22.85 -51.89
C ASP A 169 52.35 -23.38 -52.66
N ASP A 170 52.55 -24.33 -53.57
CA ASP A 170 51.48 -24.97 -54.34
C ASP A 170 50.58 -25.81 -53.43
N LEU A 171 51.20 -26.62 -52.54
CA LEU A 171 50.47 -27.43 -51.56
C LEU A 171 49.72 -26.53 -50.55
N LEU A 172 50.38 -25.47 -50.06
CA LEU A 172 49.75 -24.50 -49.16
C LEU A 172 48.57 -23.77 -49.82
N THR A 173 48.70 -23.46 -51.11
CA THR A 173 47.62 -22.87 -51.91
C THR A 173 46.43 -23.81 -52.00
N MET A 174 46.66 -25.09 -52.31
CA MET A 174 45.59 -26.10 -52.34
C MET A 174 44.93 -26.28 -50.96
N ILE A 175 45.72 -26.31 -49.88
CA ILE A 175 45.21 -26.40 -48.50
C ILE A 175 44.31 -25.20 -48.19
N CYS A 176 44.77 -23.97 -48.42
CA CYS A 176 44.00 -22.77 -48.11
C CYS A 176 42.72 -22.69 -48.96
N GLN A 177 42.81 -22.99 -50.27
CA GLN A 177 41.63 -23.01 -51.14
C GLN A 177 40.60 -24.05 -50.69
N LEU A 178 41.06 -25.23 -50.29
CA LEU A 178 40.19 -26.29 -49.78
C LEU A 178 39.50 -25.87 -48.48
N LEU A 179 40.25 -25.30 -47.54
CA LEU A 179 39.69 -24.81 -46.27
C LEU A 179 38.62 -23.73 -46.48
N ILE A 180 38.84 -22.81 -47.43
CA ILE A 180 37.87 -21.76 -47.81
C ILE A 180 36.64 -22.38 -48.47
N ARG A 181 36.83 -23.30 -49.42
CA ARG A 181 35.74 -23.99 -50.14
C ARG A 181 34.83 -24.76 -49.18
N GLU A 182 35.42 -25.45 -48.22
CA GLU A 182 34.72 -26.24 -47.20
C GLU A 182 34.26 -25.41 -45.99
N ARG A 183 34.44 -24.08 -46.03
CA ARG A 183 34.06 -23.11 -44.97
C ARG A 183 34.62 -23.47 -43.59
N ARG A 184 35.83 -24.03 -43.53
CA ARG A 184 36.47 -24.47 -42.29
C ARG A 184 37.23 -23.35 -41.59
N ALA A 185 36.48 -22.40 -41.03
CA ALA A 185 37.00 -21.32 -40.20
C ALA A 185 37.06 -21.75 -38.71
N SER A 186 37.89 -22.75 -38.39
CA SER A 186 38.11 -23.23 -37.01
C SER A 186 39.51 -22.86 -36.51
N ALA A 187 39.67 -22.78 -35.19
CA ALA A 187 40.92 -22.44 -34.53
C ALA A 187 42.12 -23.31 -34.95
N GLU A 188 41.86 -24.60 -35.18
CA GLU A 188 42.84 -25.59 -35.65
C GLU A 188 43.47 -25.20 -37.00
N ASN A 189 42.73 -24.46 -37.83
CA ASN A 189 43.14 -24.11 -39.19
C ASN A 189 43.76 -22.70 -39.29
N VAL A 190 43.77 -21.93 -38.20
CA VAL A 190 44.33 -20.56 -38.16
C VAL A 190 45.78 -20.53 -38.64
N LYS A 191 46.58 -21.53 -38.23
CA LYS A 191 47.98 -21.70 -38.65
C LYS A 191 48.13 -21.68 -40.17
N TRP A 192 47.25 -22.37 -40.90
CA TRP A 192 47.32 -22.52 -42.35
C TRP A 192 46.99 -21.21 -43.08
N TYR A 193 45.95 -20.52 -42.62
CA TYR A 193 45.62 -19.21 -43.17
C TYR A 193 46.71 -18.18 -42.91
N LEU A 194 47.31 -18.20 -41.71
CA LEU A 194 48.43 -17.32 -41.36
C LEU A 194 49.64 -17.57 -42.26
N LEU A 195 50.03 -18.84 -42.45
CA LEU A 195 51.11 -19.23 -43.36
C LEU A 195 50.85 -18.74 -44.79
N GLY A 196 49.61 -18.86 -45.28
CA GLY A 196 49.25 -18.36 -46.60
C GLY A 196 49.41 -16.84 -46.75
N ILE A 197 49.11 -16.08 -45.69
CA ILE A 197 49.30 -14.62 -45.65
C ILE A 197 50.79 -14.25 -45.57
N GLU A 198 51.58 -15.01 -44.81
CA GLU A 198 53.03 -14.80 -44.68
C GLU A 198 53.77 -15.06 -46.00
N HIS A 199 53.40 -16.14 -46.69
CA HIS A 199 53.88 -16.51 -48.03
C HIS A 199 53.30 -15.63 -49.17
N ASN A 200 52.43 -14.66 -48.85
CA ASN A 200 51.83 -13.73 -49.81
C ASN A 200 51.05 -14.43 -50.94
N LEU A 201 50.31 -15.48 -50.61
CA LEU A 201 49.50 -16.23 -51.56
C LEU A 201 48.31 -15.40 -52.05
N LYS A 202 48.06 -15.40 -53.36
CA LYS A 202 46.97 -14.64 -54.00
C LYS A 202 45.67 -15.46 -54.01
N ILE A 203 45.11 -15.68 -52.83
CA ILE A 203 43.87 -16.45 -52.65
C ILE A 203 42.74 -15.52 -52.20
N THR A 204 41.59 -15.58 -52.88
CA THR A 204 40.39 -14.80 -52.53
C THR A 204 39.87 -15.20 -51.15
N ASP A 205 39.41 -14.24 -50.35
CA ASP A 205 38.86 -14.41 -49.00
C ASP A 205 39.82 -14.99 -47.95
N LEU A 206 41.13 -15.04 -48.21
CA LEU A 206 42.12 -15.60 -47.31
C LEU A 206 42.20 -14.84 -45.97
N TYR A 207 42.22 -13.50 -46.03
CA TYR A 207 42.32 -12.63 -44.86
C TYR A 207 41.05 -12.69 -44.01
N GLU A 208 39.88 -12.75 -44.65
CA GLU A 208 38.58 -12.90 -44.01
C GLU A 208 38.49 -14.22 -43.24
N ASN A 209 38.83 -15.34 -43.90
CA ASN A 209 38.78 -16.66 -43.27
C ASN A 209 39.78 -16.79 -42.11
N TYR A 210 40.94 -16.13 -42.18
CA TYR A 210 41.85 -16.01 -41.04
C TYR A 210 41.16 -15.37 -39.84
N ILE A 211 40.53 -14.19 -40.02
CA ILE A 211 39.84 -13.48 -38.92
C ILE A 211 38.64 -14.27 -38.38
N TYR A 212 37.90 -14.99 -39.26
CA TYR A 212 36.79 -15.84 -38.84
C TYR A 212 37.26 -17.04 -38.02
N ALA A 213 38.38 -17.65 -38.42
CA ALA A 213 38.96 -18.81 -37.73
C ALA A 213 39.64 -18.43 -36.39
N LEU A 214 40.08 -17.18 -36.26
CA LEU A 214 40.80 -16.67 -35.11
C LEU A 214 39.96 -16.72 -33.83
N GLN A 215 40.51 -17.37 -32.81
CA GLN A 215 40.03 -17.30 -31.43
C GLN A 215 40.69 -16.12 -30.72
N GLU A 216 39.86 -15.33 -30.04
CA GLU A 216 40.30 -14.14 -29.34
C GLU A 216 40.93 -14.52 -28.01
N THR A 217 42.18 -14.10 -27.82
CA THR A 217 42.90 -14.24 -26.55
C THR A 217 43.43 -12.88 -26.10
N PRO A 218 43.64 -12.66 -24.79
CA PRO A 218 44.17 -11.39 -24.28
C PRO A 218 45.54 -11.04 -24.88
N ASP A 219 46.35 -12.06 -25.16
CA ASP A 219 47.72 -11.94 -25.68
C ASP A 219 47.79 -12.01 -27.22
N MET A 220 46.64 -11.94 -27.89
CA MET A 220 46.57 -12.00 -29.35
C MET A 220 47.30 -10.81 -29.97
N VAL A 221 48.11 -11.06 -31.00
CA VAL A 221 48.77 -10.03 -31.81
C VAL A 221 48.44 -10.25 -33.28
N LEU A 222 47.80 -9.26 -33.91
CA LEU A 222 47.52 -9.29 -35.34
C LEU A 222 48.74 -8.81 -36.14
N PRO A 223 49.17 -9.56 -37.17
CA PRO A 223 50.21 -9.10 -38.09
C PRO A 223 49.82 -7.82 -38.83
N ASN A 224 50.76 -6.90 -39.01
CA ASN A 224 50.54 -5.61 -39.68
C ASN A 224 49.96 -5.74 -41.11
N ARG A 225 50.30 -6.82 -41.83
CA ARG A 225 49.74 -7.08 -43.18
C ARG A 225 48.22 -7.23 -43.15
N ILE A 226 47.68 -7.81 -42.08
CA ILE A 226 46.24 -8.03 -41.91
C ILE A 226 45.54 -6.71 -41.58
N LEU A 227 46.14 -5.90 -40.70
CA LEU A 227 45.66 -4.54 -40.39
C LEU A 227 45.68 -3.66 -41.65
N LEU A 228 46.73 -3.73 -42.46
CA LEU A 228 46.79 -2.97 -43.71
C LEU A 228 45.76 -3.45 -44.75
N TYR A 229 45.51 -4.76 -44.85
CA TYR A 229 44.50 -5.28 -45.77
C TYR A 229 43.10 -4.73 -45.47
N PHE A 230 42.68 -4.83 -44.20
CA PHE A 230 41.35 -4.38 -43.78
C PHE A 230 41.23 -2.85 -43.65
N SER A 231 42.31 -2.08 -43.75
CA SER A 231 42.21 -0.62 -43.80
C SER A 231 41.69 -0.12 -45.14
N TYR A 232 41.94 -0.86 -46.24
CA TYR A 232 41.49 -0.49 -47.58
C TYR A 232 40.14 -1.11 -47.96
N ASN A 233 39.93 -2.38 -47.65
CA ASN A 233 38.68 -3.07 -48.00
C ASN A 233 38.27 -4.02 -46.85
N ASN A 234 37.18 -3.67 -46.16
CA ASN A 234 36.69 -4.43 -45.02
C ASN A 234 35.27 -4.97 -45.25
N GLN A 235 35.20 -6.23 -45.65
CA GLN A 235 33.95 -6.96 -45.88
C GLN A 235 33.56 -7.89 -44.73
N LEU A 236 34.24 -7.78 -43.58
CA LEU A 236 33.91 -8.56 -42.39
C LEU A 236 32.49 -8.25 -41.89
N ASN A 237 31.88 -9.22 -41.22
CA ASN A 237 30.61 -9.00 -40.52
C ASN A 237 30.79 -8.03 -39.33
N ALA A 238 29.69 -7.48 -38.82
CA ALA A 238 29.74 -6.46 -37.76
C ALA A 238 30.47 -6.93 -36.50
N THR A 239 30.32 -8.20 -36.11
CA THR A 239 30.97 -8.77 -34.92
C THR A 239 32.49 -8.79 -35.07
N LYS A 240 33.01 -9.31 -36.19
CA LYS A 240 34.46 -9.38 -36.44
C LYS A 240 35.05 -8.00 -36.79
N LYS A 241 34.28 -7.09 -37.39
CA LYS A 241 34.66 -5.67 -37.50
C LYS A 241 34.86 -5.02 -36.14
N ALA A 242 33.92 -5.23 -35.22
CA ALA A 242 34.04 -4.69 -33.86
C ALA A 242 35.28 -5.26 -33.15
N MET A 243 35.54 -6.57 -33.26
CA MET A 243 36.76 -7.18 -32.72
C MET A 243 38.03 -6.52 -33.27
N LEU A 244 38.13 -6.37 -34.59
CA LEU A 244 39.28 -5.75 -35.25
C LEU A 244 39.49 -4.30 -34.80
N TYR A 245 38.42 -3.50 -34.77
CA TYR A 245 38.50 -2.09 -34.37
C TYR A 245 38.85 -1.95 -32.88
N ALA A 246 38.26 -2.76 -32.01
CA ALA A 246 38.63 -2.78 -30.60
C ALA A 246 40.11 -3.17 -30.40
N TYR A 247 40.64 -4.10 -31.22
CA TYR A 247 42.07 -4.43 -31.21
C TYR A 247 42.94 -3.23 -31.59
N VAL A 248 42.59 -2.52 -32.67
CA VAL A 248 43.32 -1.32 -33.13
C VAL A 248 43.32 -0.23 -32.05
N ILE A 249 42.18 0.02 -31.41
CA ILE A 249 42.07 1.01 -30.31
C ILE A 249 42.93 0.61 -29.10
N ARG A 250 42.87 -0.66 -28.67
CA ARG A 250 43.68 -1.16 -27.54
C ARG A 250 45.18 -1.06 -27.78
N HIS A 251 45.62 -1.01 -29.04
CA HIS A 251 47.04 -0.95 -29.43
C HIS A 251 47.46 0.41 -30.01
N LYS A 252 46.63 1.45 -29.90
CA LYS A 252 46.88 2.77 -30.51
C LYS A 252 48.19 3.43 -30.11
N ASP A 253 48.66 3.20 -28.87
CA ASP A 253 49.93 3.76 -28.38
C ASP A 253 51.16 3.09 -29.01
N ARG A 254 51.02 1.84 -29.49
CA ARG A 254 52.10 1.09 -30.15
C ARG A 254 52.15 1.34 -31.65
N ASP A 255 50.99 1.52 -32.29
CA ASP A 255 50.90 1.76 -33.74
C ASP A 255 49.86 2.84 -34.07
N LYS A 256 50.29 4.10 -33.90
CA LYS A 256 49.45 5.27 -34.14
C LYS A 256 49.14 5.47 -35.63
N SER A 257 50.06 5.09 -36.52
CA SER A 257 49.85 5.18 -37.97
C SER A 257 48.67 4.35 -38.45
N THR A 258 48.55 3.11 -37.97
CA THR A 258 47.42 2.24 -38.30
C THR A 258 46.14 2.80 -37.69
N TYR A 259 46.18 3.24 -36.43
CA TYR A 259 45.02 3.86 -35.77
C TYR A 259 44.46 5.05 -36.57
N ASP A 260 45.32 5.96 -37.02
CA ASP A 260 44.92 7.15 -37.78
C ASP A 260 44.22 6.78 -39.10
N HIS A 261 44.68 5.72 -39.79
CA HIS A 261 44.03 5.22 -41.02
C HIS A 261 42.63 4.65 -40.78
N TYR A 262 42.40 4.07 -39.60
CA TYR A 262 41.11 3.49 -39.23
C TYR A 262 40.14 4.49 -38.59
N CYS A 263 40.64 5.61 -38.07
CA CYS A 263 39.91 6.57 -37.23
C CYS A 263 38.53 6.95 -37.79
N ASP A 264 38.47 7.49 -39.01
CA ASP A 264 37.20 7.92 -39.62
C ASP A 264 36.22 6.76 -39.84
N THR A 265 36.74 5.60 -40.24
CA THR A 265 35.94 4.40 -40.49
C THR A 265 35.39 3.82 -39.19
N MET A 266 36.20 3.80 -38.13
CA MET A 266 35.79 3.37 -36.80
C MET A 266 34.75 4.33 -36.21
N LYS A 267 34.92 5.65 -36.35
CA LYS A 267 33.95 6.65 -35.88
C LYS A 267 32.58 6.49 -36.54
N LYS A 268 32.55 6.31 -37.87
CA LYS A 268 31.29 6.04 -38.61
C LYS A 268 30.65 4.73 -38.16
N PHE A 269 31.44 3.67 -38.03
CA PHE A 269 30.96 2.37 -37.56
C PHE A 269 30.40 2.43 -36.14
N ALA A 270 31.07 3.14 -35.23
CA ALA A 270 30.61 3.37 -33.86
C ALA A 270 29.21 3.98 -33.87
N ARG A 271 29.03 5.07 -34.62
CA ARG A 271 27.74 5.76 -34.72
C ARG A 271 26.65 4.85 -35.31
N GLU A 272 26.94 4.14 -36.39
CA GLU A 272 25.96 3.21 -37.02
C GLU A 272 25.54 2.08 -36.08
N GLN A 273 26.48 1.45 -35.36
CA GLN A 273 26.16 0.36 -34.43
C GLN A 273 25.41 0.85 -33.20
N LEU A 274 25.73 2.05 -32.71
CA LEU A 274 25.08 2.68 -31.57
C LEU A 274 23.62 3.01 -31.90
N LEU A 275 23.35 3.60 -33.07
CA LEU A 275 21.99 3.88 -33.55
C LEU A 275 21.16 2.59 -33.75
N GLN A 276 21.80 1.45 -34.02
CA GLN A 276 21.15 0.14 -34.08
C GLN A 276 20.93 -0.51 -32.71
N GLY A 277 21.35 0.14 -31.61
CA GLY A 277 21.19 -0.36 -30.24
C GLY A 277 22.05 -1.59 -29.91
N ARG A 278 23.13 -1.84 -30.68
CA ARG A 278 23.98 -3.02 -30.49
C ARG A 278 25.03 -2.76 -29.42
N LEU A 279 25.28 -3.78 -28.60
CA LEU A 279 26.23 -3.72 -27.50
C LEU A 279 26.93 -5.07 -27.29
N ASN A 280 28.26 -5.03 -27.18
CA ASN A 280 29.12 -6.12 -26.75
C ASN A 280 30.45 -5.54 -26.23
N ASP A 281 31.35 -6.40 -25.72
CA ASP A 281 32.63 -5.99 -25.14
C ASP A 281 33.51 -5.17 -26.11
N HIS A 282 33.46 -5.45 -27.41
CA HIS A 282 34.24 -4.72 -28.41
C HIS A 282 33.64 -3.36 -28.76
N LEU A 283 32.32 -3.32 -28.92
CA LEU A 283 31.58 -2.09 -29.19
C LEU A 283 31.70 -1.11 -28.03
N ALA A 284 31.76 -1.60 -26.79
CA ALA A 284 32.03 -0.76 -25.62
C ALA A 284 33.34 0.03 -25.76
N VAL A 285 34.44 -0.64 -26.11
CA VAL A 285 35.76 0.01 -26.34
C VAL A 285 35.66 1.06 -27.45
N ILE A 286 34.93 0.75 -28.53
CA ILE A 286 34.76 1.67 -29.66
C ILE A 286 33.93 2.89 -29.27
N TYR A 287 32.84 2.70 -28.51
CA TYR A 287 31.99 3.80 -28.07
C TYR A 287 32.73 4.73 -27.10
N GLU A 288 33.52 4.18 -26.18
CA GLU A 288 34.31 4.97 -25.23
C GLU A 288 35.40 5.83 -25.89
N GLU A 289 35.94 5.38 -27.03
CA GLU A 289 36.94 6.15 -27.78
C GLU A 289 36.32 7.30 -28.60
N PHE A 290 35.16 7.06 -29.23
CA PHE A 290 34.64 7.96 -30.28
C PHE A 290 33.40 8.76 -29.93
N ILE A 291 32.67 8.42 -28.86
CA ILE A 291 31.42 9.10 -28.49
C ILE A 291 31.69 10.06 -27.34
N GLY A 292 31.86 11.34 -27.68
CA GLY A 292 32.02 12.44 -26.72
C GLY A 292 30.76 13.31 -26.59
N GLU A 293 30.84 14.35 -25.74
CA GLU A 293 29.74 15.30 -25.55
C GLU A 293 29.35 16.06 -26.84
N GLU A 294 30.32 16.37 -27.69
CA GLU A 294 30.10 17.13 -28.94
C GLU A 294 29.40 16.30 -30.02
N ASP A 295 29.45 14.97 -29.92
CA ASP A 295 28.84 14.07 -30.90
C ASP A 295 27.36 13.80 -30.60
N VAL A 296 26.84 14.15 -29.41
CA VAL A 296 25.46 13.86 -28.99
C VAL A 296 24.47 14.79 -29.70
N ASP A 297 23.94 14.31 -30.82
CA ASP A 297 22.80 14.90 -31.52
C ASP A 297 21.47 14.21 -31.17
N GLU A 298 20.36 14.64 -31.77
CA GLU A 298 19.02 14.12 -31.52
C GLU A 298 18.90 12.60 -31.74
N GLN A 299 19.52 12.08 -32.81
CA GLN A 299 19.47 10.65 -33.14
C GLN A 299 20.26 9.82 -32.13
N LEU A 300 21.49 10.27 -31.81
CA LEU A 300 22.34 9.61 -30.83
C LEU A 300 21.71 9.68 -29.43
N ALA A 301 21.16 10.84 -29.04
CA ALA A 301 20.50 11.01 -27.75
C ALA A 301 19.32 10.04 -27.57
N ALA A 302 18.57 9.72 -28.63
CA ALA A 302 17.48 8.75 -28.56
C ALA A 302 17.98 7.30 -28.33
N ALA A 303 19.11 6.92 -28.93
CA ALA A 303 19.66 5.56 -28.84
C ALA A 303 20.55 5.32 -27.61
N LEU A 304 21.28 6.35 -27.16
CA LEU A 304 22.28 6.26 -26.10
C LEU A 304 21.76 5.70 -24.76
N PRO A 305 20.55 6.04 -24.27
CA PRO A 305 20.02 5.52 -23.02
C PRO A 305 19.92 3.99 -23.00
N ALA A 306 19.59 3.36 -24.12
CA ALA A 306 19.49 1.90 -24.21
C ALA A 306 20.85 1.22 -23.94
N ILE A 307 21.95 1.88 -24.30
CA ILE A 307 23.31 1.36 -24.16
C ILE A 307 23.89 1.73 -22.79
N LEU A 308 23.70 2.98 -22.34
CA LEU A 308 24.23 3.45 -21.05
C LEU A 308 23.66 2.66 -19.86
N PHE A 309 22.38 2.33 -19.93
CA PHE A 309 21.69 1.59 -18.89
C PHE A 309 21.81 0.07 -19.03
N ALA A 310 22.34 -0.43 -20.15
CA ALA A 310 22.56 -1.86 -20.31
C ALA A 310 23.59 -2.37 -19.30
N ARG A 311 23.25 -3.47 -18.63
CA ARG A 311 24.11 -4.23 -17.74
C ARG A 311 24.12 -5.68 -18.16
N GLU A 312 25.30 -6.27 -18.17
CA GLU A 312 25.47 -7.69 -18.43
C GLU A 312 25.42 -8.43 -17.10
N ILE A 313 24.45 -9.32 -16.97
CA ILE A 313 24.32 -10.22 -15.83
C ILE A 313 24.94 -11.54 -16.24
N ARG A 314 25.89 -12.03 -15.44
CA ARG A 314 26.55 -13.33 -15.64
C ARG A 314 26.12 -14.29 -14.55
N CYS A 315 25.74 -15.50 -14.96
CA CYS A 315 25.38 -16.58 -14.07
C CYS A 315 25.86 -17.90 -14.67
N ASP A 316 26.60 -18.67 -13.87
CA ASP A 316 27.20 -19.94 -14.31
C ASP A 316 26.26 -21.15 -14.11
N ASP A 317 25.09 -20.96 -13.46
CA ASP A 317 24.14 -22.04 -13.21
C ASP A 317 23.31 -22.36 -14.48
N PRO A 318 23.43 -23.57 -15.06
CA PRO A 318 22.75 -23.95 -16.29
C PRO A 318 21.23 -24.13 -16.15
N HIS A 319 20.69 -24.17 -14.92
CA HIS A 319 19.24 -24.28 -14.68
C HIS A 319 18.52 -22.93 -14.83
N ILE A 320 19.25 -21.83 -14.77
CA ILE A 320 18.71 -20.48 -14.89
C ILE A 320 18.51 -20.13 -16.37
N ALA A 321 17.31 -19.63 -16.68
CA ALA A 321 16.88 -19.34 -18.04
C ALA A 321 16.70 -17.85 -18.31
N GLY A 322 16.47 -17.03 -17.28
CA GLY A 322 16.24 -15.60 -17.42
C GLY A 322 16.57 -14.80 -16.17
N VAL A 323 16.51 -13.49 -16.33
CA VAL A 323 16.63 -12.49 -15.26
C VAL A 323 15.49 -11.49 -15.36
N VAL A 324 15.02 -11.04 -14.20
CA VAL A 324 13.95 -10.07 -14.03
C VAL A 324 14.51 -8.92 -13.18
N VAL A 325 14.38 -7.69 -13.68
CA VAL A 325 14.75 -6.48 -12.94
C VAL A 325 13.49 -5.66 -12.66
N ARG A 326 13.28 -5.36 -11.38
CA ARG A 326 12.22 -4.47 -10.91
C ARG A 326 12.83 -3.19 -10.35
N HIS A 327 12.42 -2.06 -10.90
CA HIS A 327 12.72 -0.74 -10.36
C HIS A 327 11.61 -0.33 -9.39
N ARG A 328 11.97 0.10 -8.16
CA ARG A 328 10.97 0.40 -7.12
C ARG A 328 9.96 1.47 -7.53
N GLN A 329 10.36 2.35 -8.44
CA GLN A 329 9.56 3.47 -8.96
C GLN A 329 8.53 3.05 -10.01
N LEU A 330 8.63 1.83 -10.57
CA LEU A 330 7.79 1.34 -11.66
C LEU A 330 7.04 0.07 -11.25
N GLN A 331 5.83 -0.10 -11.78
CA GLN A 331 5.04 -1.33 -11.62
C GLN A 331 5.52 -2.45 -12.54
N GLN A 332 5.95 -2.10 -13.76
CA GLN A 332 6.41 -3.06 -14.74
C GLN A 332 7.82 -3.56 -14.42
N GLU A 333 8.06 -4.83 -14.72
CA GLU A 333 9.36 -5.48 -14.59
C GLU A 333 9.98 -5.64 -15.98
N GLU A 334 11.30 -5.48 -16.06
CA GLU A 334 12.06 -5.81 -17.28
C GLU A 334 12.56 -7.25 -17.19
N THR A 335 12.55 -7.98 -18.31
CA THR A 335 13.01 -9.38 -18.36
C THR A 335 13.96 -9.60 -19.52
N ALA A 336 14.96 -10.47 -19.31
CA ALA A 336 15.92 -10.86 -20.33
C ALA A 336 16.27 -12.35 -20.18
N ALA A 337 16.46 -13.04 -21.32
CA ALA A 337 16.86 -14.44 -21.34
C ALA A 337 18.39 -14.59 -21.25
N PHE A 338 18.85 -15.64 -20.58
CA PHE A 338 20.27 -15.99 -20.58
C PHE A 338 20.65 -16.74 -21.87
N VAL A 339 21.70 -16.28 -22.53
CA VAL A 339 22.34 -16.95 -23.66
C VAL A 339 23.80 -17.20 -23.30
N ASN A 340 24.19 -18.47 -23.20
CA ASN A 340 25.54 -18.89 -22.79
C ASN A 340 25.98 -18.25 -21.46
N GLY A 341 25.12 -18.30 -20.44
CA GLY A 341 25.41 -17.76 -19.09
C GLY A 341 25.40 -16.23 -18.98
N ARG A 342 25.00 -15.51 -20.04
CA ARG A 342 24.95 -14.04 -20.07
C ARG A 342 23.58 -13.51 -20.46
N ALA A 343 23.12 -12.45 -19.79
CA ALA A 343 21.88 -11.73 -20.13
C ALA A 343 22.13 -10.22 -20.10
N MET A 344 21.58 -9.50 -21.08
CA MET A 344 21.65 -8.03 -21.14
C MET A 344 20.31 -7.44 -20.71
N ILE A 345 20.32 -6.58 -19.69
CA ILE A 345 19.10 -5.96 -19.16
C ILE A 345 19.36 -4.50 -18.78
N ALA A 346 18.35 -3.64 -18.86
CA ALA A 346 18.52 -2.24 -18.48
C ALA A 346 18.44 -2.07 -16.96
N VAL A 347 19.40 -1.34 -16.41
CA VAL A 347 19.44 -0.92 -15.00
C VAL A 347 19.76 0.57 -14.97
N PHE A 348 18.75 1.38 -14.67
CA PHE A 348 18.83 2.85 -14.70
C PHE A 348 18.56 3.53 -13.36
N THR A 349 18.20 2.78 -12.32
CA THR A 349 18.05 3.29 -10.94
C THR A 349 19.15 2.75 -10.03
N ALA A 350 19.41 3.44 -8.92
CA ALA A 350 20.49 3.13 -7.98
C ALA A 350 20.24 1.85 -7.17
N GLN A 351 18.98 1.50 -6.90
CA GLN A 351 18.60 0.33 -6.09
C GLN A 351 17.59 -0.57 -6.83
N PRO A 352 18.01 -1.24 -7.92
CA PRO A 352 17.18 -2.21 -8.61
C PRO A 352 17.01 -3.49 -7.77
N GLN A 353 15.87 -4.16 -7.92
CA GLN A 353 15.70 -5.53 -7.43
C GLN A 353 15.89 -6.49 -8.60
N ILE A 354 16.87 -7.39 -8.47
CA ILE A 354 17.23 -8.35 -9.52
C ILE A 354 16.85 -9.75 -9.04
N PHE A 355 16.12 -10.49 -9.87
CA PHE A 355 15.70 -11.86 -9.61
C PHE A 355 16.10 -12.75 -10.78
N LEU A 356 16.70 -13.90 -10.49
CA LEU A 356 16.95 -14.93 -11.52
C LEU A 356 15.73 -15.83 -11.67
N THR A 357 15.45 -16.30 -12.88
CA THR A 357 14.32 -17.17 -13.19
C THR A 357 14.77 -18.45 -13.89
N ASP A 358 14.24 -19.59 -13.46
CA ASP A 358 14.43 -20.86 -14.18
C ASP A 358 13.37 -21.08 -15.29
N ARG A 359 13.46 -22.21 -15.99
CA ARG A 359 12.51 -22.58 -17.06
C ARG A 359 11.09 -22.84 -16.57
N LEU A 360 10.89 -23.01 -15.27
CA LEU A 360 9.58 -23.23 -14.64
C LEU A 360 8.98 -21.92 -14.10
N GLY A 361 9.69 -20.79 -14.26
CA GLY A 361 9.25 -19.47 -13.78
C GLY A 361 9.49 -19.23 -12.28
N ARG A 362 10.25 -20.09 -11.59
CA ARG A 362 10.62 -19.89 -10.18
C ARG A 362 11.64 -18.76 -10.07
N ARG A 363 11.44 -17.85 -9.11
CA ARG A 363 12.28 -16.67 -8.89
C ARG A 363 13.25 -16.88 -7.72
N TYR A 364 14.50 -16.46 -7.92
CA TYR A 364 15.59 -16.56 -6.94
C TYR A 364 16.21 -15.19 -6.73
N SER A 365 16.27 -14.72 -5.48
CA SER A 365 16.82 -13.40 -5.13
C SER A 365 18.25 -13.47 -4.61
N SER A 366 18.57 -14.45 -3.75
CA SER A 366 19.86 -14.54 -3.06
C SER A 366 20.47 -15.93 -3.01
N SER A 367 19.72 -16.98 -3.39
CA SER A 367 20.17 -18.37 -3.31
C SER A 367 21.17 -18.77 -4.39
N ILE A 368 21.28 -17.98 -5.46
CA ILE A 368 22.14 -18.25 -6.61
C ILE A 368 22.98 -17.00 -6.86
N GLY A 369 24.30 -17.19 -6.95
CA GLY A 369 25.25 -16.11 -7.23
C GLY A 369 25.16 -15.63 -8.66
N TYR A 370 25.26 -14.32 -8.86
CA TYR A 370 25.43 -13.69 -10.17
C TYR A 370 26.34 -12.46 -10.03
N THR A 371 26.94 -12.04 -11.14
CA THR A 371 27.66 -10.76 -11.21
C THR A 371 26.98 -9.81 -12.17
N VAL A 372 27.06 -8.51 -11.87
CA VAL A 372 26.53 -7.44 -12.71
C VAL A 372 27.71 -6.65 -13.25
N HIS A 373 27.93 -6.76 -14.56
CA HIS A 373 28.98 -6.06 -15.27
C HIS A 373 28.42 -4.85 -16.00
N ARG A 374 29.15 -3.75 -15.86
CA ARG A 374 28.89 -2.53 -16.58
C ARG A 374 29.68 -2.56 -17.89
N MET A 375 28.99 -2.35 -19.00
CA MET A 375 29.61 -2.44 -20.33
C MET A 375 30.29 -1.15 -20.77
N VAL A 376 29.71 0.03 -20.46
CA VAL A 376 30.17 1.32 -20.99
C VAL A 376 30.25 2.37 -19.89
N HIS A 377 31.32 3.18 -19.89
CA HIS A 377 31.63 4.23 -18.92
C HIS A 377 31.37 5.66 -19.43
N LEU A 378 30.16 5.91 -19.95
CA LEU A 378 29.77 7.18 -20.56
C LEU A 378 28.60 7.90 -19.85
N ASP A 379 28.41 7.70 -18.54
CA ASP A 379 27.26 8.29 -17.80
C ASP A 379 27.18 9.81 -17.89
N HIS A 380 28.32 10.49 -18.03
CA HIS A 380 28.35 11.95 -18.12
C HIS A 380 27.54 12.48 -19.32
N LEU A 381 27.39 11.68 -20.37
CA LEU A 381 26.61 12.03 -21.57
C LEU A 381 25.10 12.05 -21.35
N ILE A 382 24.59 11.38 -20.29
CA ILE A 382 23.14 11.23 -20.09
C ILE A 382 22.42 12.58 -19.90
N VAL A 383 23.12 13.57 -19.34
CA VAL A 383 22.59 14.94 -19.15
C VAL A 383 22.37 15.63 -20.50
N LYS A 384 23.24 15.40 -21.48
CA LYS A 384 23.13 15.96 -22.84
C LYS A 384 21.98 15.35 -23.62
N CYS A 385 21.52 14.15 -23.24
CA CYS A 385 20.34 13.54 -23.85
C CYS A 385 19.05 14.26 -23.43
N LEU A 386 18.97 14.83 -22.22
CA LEU A 386 17.72 15.36 -21.65
C LEU A 386 16.90 16.30 -22.57
N PRO A 387 17.50 17.23 -23.35
CA PRO A 387 16.77 18.10 -24.27
C PRO A 387 16.09 17.37 -25.44
N TYR A 388 16.61 16.20 -25.85
CA TYR A 388 16.19 15.48 -27.06
C TYR A 388 15.24 14.31 -26.76
N VAL A 389 15.40 13.63 -25.62
CA VAL A 389 14.72 12.33 -25.40
C VAL A 389 13.31 12.46 -24.80
N GLY A 390 12.75 13.67 -24.72
CA GLY A 390 11.38 13.88 -24.21
C GLY A 390 11.11 13.10 -22.92
N ASP A 391 9.97 12.45 -22.80
CA ASP A 391 9.59 11.73 -21.56
C ASP A 391 10.12 10.29 -21.48
N ASN A 392 11.38 10.06 -21.89
CA ASN A 392 12.03 8.78 -21.68
C ASN A 392 12.21 8.48 -20.19
N VAL A 393 11.44 7.49 -19.73
CA VAL A 393 11.35 7.05 -18.34
C VAL A 393 12.72 6.75 -17.73
N ARG A 394 13.59 6.06 -18.46
CA ARG A 394 14.91 5.62 -17.96
C ARG A 394 15.82 6.82 -17.65
N VAL A 395 15.86 7.78 -18.57
CA VAL A 395 16.66 9.01 -18.44
C VAL A 395 16.15 9.86 -17.29
N LEU A 396 14.84 10.09 -17.23
CA LEU A 396 14.20 10.92 -16.20
C LEU A 396 14.42 10.36 -14.81
N LEU A 397 14.19 9.07 -14.60
CA LEU A 397 14.37 8.43 -13.29
C LEU A 397 15.84 8.43 -12.86
N HIS A 398 16.77 8.13 -13.77
CA HIS A 398 18.20 8.14 -13.46
C HIS A 398 18.69 9.53 -13.01
N LEU A 399 18.34 10.57 -13.78
CA LEU A 399 18.74 11.94 -13.47
C LEU A 399 18.07 12.45 -12.19
N TYR A 400 16.80 12.09 -11.96
CA TYR A 400 16.08 12.48 -10.75
C TYR A 400 16.69 11.86 -9.50
N GLU A 401 16.97 10.55 -9.50
CA GLU A 401 17.62 9.90 -8.36
C GLU A 401 19.01 10.48 -8.08
N LYS A 402 19.77 10.78 -9.13
CA LYS A 402 21.08 11.45 -8.98
C LYS A 402 20.94 12.84 -8.37
N ALA A 403 19.97 13.64 -8.82
CA ALA A 403 19.74 14.96 -8.27
C ALA A 403 19.29 14.90 -6.79
N VAL A 404 18.46 13.92 -6.44
CA VAL A 404 18.00 13.69 -5.05
C VAL A 404 19.14 13.23 -4.15
N SER A 405 20.01 12.30 -4.61
CA SER A 405 21.15 11.84 -3.81
C SER A 405 22.19 12.94 -3.57
N GLU A 406 22.27 13.92 -4.48
CA GLU A 406 23.09 15.13 -4.36
C GLU A 406 22.41 16.26 -3.55
N ASN A 407 21.21 16.04 -2.99
CA ASN A 407 20.39 17.03 -2.28
C ASN A 407 20.14 18.32 -3.09
N ARG A 408 20.08 18.22 -4.42
CA ARG A 408 19.80 19.38 -5.26
C ARG A 408 18.31 19.74 -5.18
N THR A 409 18.02 21.04 -5.22
CA THR A 409 16.66 21.58 -5.24
C THR A 409 16.58 22.74 -6.22
N GLY A 410 15.44 22.91 -6.89
CA GLY A 410 15.25 24.01 -7.84
C GLY A 410 14.14 23.72 -8.86
N GLU A 411 13.93 24.68 -9.75
CA GLU A 411 12.92 24.60 -10.82
C GLU A 411 13.26 23.55 -11.87
N ASP A 412 14.54 23.28 -12.10
CA ASP A 412 15.03 22.19 -12.96
C ASP A 412 14.51 20.83 -12.47
N ILE A 413 14.63 20.57 -11.16
CA ILE A 413 14.20 19.31 -10.54
C ILE A 413 12.69 19.26 -10.41
N ALA A 414 12.03 20.37 -10.09
CA ALA A 414 10.57 20.45 -10.08
C ALA A 414 9.97 20.21 -11.48
N GLY A 415 10.60 20.74 -12.53
CA GLY A 415 10.29 20.44 -13.93
C GLY A 415 10.44 18.95 -14.25
N MET A 416 11.52 18.31 -13.78
CA MET A 416 11.73 16.88 -13.96
C MET A 416 10.69 16.03 -13.22
N ARG A 417 10.33 16.38 -11.97
CA ARG A 417 9.28 15.70 -11.21
C ARG A 417 7.91 15.77 -11.90
N ARG A 418 7.55 16.92 -12.47
CA ARG A 418 6.32 17.06 -13.28
C ARG A 418 6.28 16.06 -14.44
N ARG A 419 7.37 15.96 -15.19
CA ARG A 419 7.49 15.00 -16.31
C ARG A 419 7.37 13.56 -15.81
N ILE A 420 8.01 13.24 -14.68
CA ILE A 420 7.92 11.92 -14.07
C ILE A 420 6.49 11.59 -13.64
N LEU A 421 5.76 12.51 -13.01
CA LEU A 421 4.37 12.29 -12.59
C LEU A 421 3.42 11.97 -13.76
N GLY A 422 3.77 12.40 -14.98
CA GLY A 422 3.07 12.06 -16.22
C GLY A 422 3.37 10.67 -16.79
N ILE A 423 4.37 9.96 -16.26
CA ILE A 423 4.75 8.61 -16.72
C ILE A 423 3.66 7.60 -16.32
N ALA A 424 3.22 6.80 -17.29
CA ALA A 424 2.32 5.67 -17.05
C ALA A 424 3.06 4.52 -16.36
N GLY A 425 2.41 3.84 -15.41
CA GLY A 425 2.96 2.65 -14.74
C GLY A 425 3.93 2.95 -13.59
N LEU A 426 3.91 4.17 -13.03
CA LEU A 426 4.59 4.45 -11.76
C LEU A 426 4.01 3.64 -10.61
N GLU A 427 4.87 3.26 -9.67
CA GLU A 427 4.46 2.64 -8.41
C GLU A 427 3.54 3.63 -7.63
N PRO A 428 2.34 3.22 -7.19
CA PRO A 428 1.34 4.14 -6.65
C PRO A 428 1.78 4.89 -5.39
N GLU A 429 2.41 4.23 -4.43
CA GLU A 429 2.85 4.89 -3.19
C GLU A 429 3.93 5.93 -3.47
N TRP A 430 4.89 5.59 -4.32
CA TRP A 430 5.95 6.46 -4.78
C TRP A 430 5.39 7.64 -5.56
N LYS A 431 4.43 7.42 -6.47
CA LYS A 431 3.74 8.49 -7.20
C LYS A 431 3.05 9.47 -6.25
N ARG A 432 2.31 8.98 -5.25
CA ARG A 432 1.65 9.81 -4.23
C ARG A 432 2.67 10.61 -3.42
N SER A 433 3.80 10.00 -3.06
CA SER A 433 4.88 10.69 -2.35
C SER A 433 5.52 11.78 -3.20
N LEU A 434 5.73 11.53 -4.50
CA LEU A 434 6.31 12.48 -5.43
C LEU A 434 5.37 13.67 -5.66
N PHE A 435 4.07 13.40 -5.77
CA PHE A 435 3.03 14.42 -5.86
C PHE A 435 3.02 15.32 -4.61
N ALA A 436 3.11 14.74 -3.41
CA ALA A 436 3.20 15.52 -2.17
C ALA A 436 4.43 16.45 -2.13
N ILE A 437 5.60 15.95 -2.56
CA ILE A 437 6.83 16.76 -2.66
C ILE A 437 6.64 17.90 -3.69
N GLN A 438 5.98 17.60 -4.81
CA GLN A 438 5.73 18.60 -5.84
C GLN A 438 4.77 19.70 -5.37
N MET A 439 3.69 19.33 -4.66
CA MET A 439 2.73 20.27 -4.09
C MET A 439 3.35 21.16 -3.03
N GLN A 440 4.20 20.58 -2.16
CA GLN A 440 4.97 21.34 -1.20
C GLN A 440 5.91 22.34 -1.89
N TYR A 441 6.61 21.93 -2.96
CA TYR A 441 7.46 22.84 -3.72
C TYR A 441 6.67 24.03 -4.30
N TYR A 442 5.47 23.80 -4.85
CA TYR A 442 4.63 24.89 -5.36
C TYR A 442 4.23 25.88 -4.26
N PHE A 443 3.90 25.37 -3.08
CA PHE A 443 3.56 26.19 -1.93
C PHE A 443 4.75 27.01 -1.44
N ASP A 444 5.89 26.35 -1.17
CA ASP A 444 7.11 26.97 -0.62
C ASP A 444 7.72 28.02 -1.56
N ASN A 445 7.54 27.88 -2.88
CA ASN A 445 8.08 28.79 -3.90
C ASN A 445 7.02 29.75 -4.49
N PHE A 446 5.86 29.89 -3.84
CA PHE A 446 4.78 30.82 -4.24
C PHE A 446 4.29 30.63 -5.70
N GLN A 447 4.33 29.41 -6.23
CA GLN A 447 3.83 29.07 -7.58
C GLN A 447 2.32 28.85 -7.58
N GLY A 448 1.60 29.93 -7.26
CA GLY A 448 0.16 29.90 -6.97
C GLY A 448 -0.72 29.33 -8.08
N GLU A 449 -0.51 29.73 -9.33
CA GLU A 449 -1.33 29.25 -10.46
C GLU A 449 -1.20 27.74 -10.70
N LEU A 450 -0.01 27.18 -10.52
CA LEU A 450 0.23 25.75 -10.66
C LEU A 450 -0.41 24.99 -9.50
N LEU A 451 -0.24 25.50 -8.27
CA LEU A 451 -0.86 24.92 -7.09
C LEU A 451 -2.39 24.91 -7.20
N ASP A 452 -3.00 25.99 -7.69
CA ASP A 452 -4.45 26.10 -7.84
C ASP A 452 -5.02 25.05 -8.80
N ARG A 453 -4.36 24.84 -9.95
CA ARG A 453 -4.76 23.84 -10.94
C ARG A 453 -4.68 22.42 -10.38
N GLU A 454 -3.60 22.11 -9.67
CA GLU A 454 -3.42 20.78 -9.08
C GLU A 454 -4.42 20.53 -7.94
N LEU A 455 -4.68 21.53 -7.08
CA LEU A 455 -5.67 21.41 -6.01
C LEU A 455 -7.08 21.17 -6.56
N GLU A 456 -7.47 21.84 -7.65
CA GLU A 456 -8.78 21.65 -8.30
C GLU A 456 -9.00 20.22 -8.80
N HIS A 457 -7.98 19.62 -9.43
CA HIS A 457 -8.07 18.27 -10.01
C HIS A 457 -7.61 17.15 -9.07
N MET A 458 -7.16 17.48 -7.87
CA MET A 458 -6.68 16.51 -6.90
C MET A 458 -7.80 15.56 -6.46
N ASP A 459 -7.45 14.28 -6.32
CA ASP A 459 -8.28 13.30 -5.63
C ASP A 459 -7.75 13.07 -4.20
N TRP A 460 -8.62 13.32 -3.21
CA TRP A 460 -8.32 13.17 -1.79
C TRP A 460 -7.95 11.73 -1.40
N GLU A 461 -8.47 10.72 -2.09
CA GLU A 461 -8.12 9.31 -1.85
C GLU A 461 -6.69 8.98 -2.26
N GLN A 462 -6.10 9.77 -3.17
CA GLN A 462 -4.70 9.64 -3.58
C GLN A 462 -3.75 10.40 -2.66
N VAL A 463 -4.24 11.19 -1.71
CA VAL A 463 -3.39 11.94 -0.78
C VAL A 463 -3.00 11.05 0.40
N LEU A 464 -1.68 10.99 0.67
CA LEU A 464 -1.13 10.25 1.81
C LEU A 464 -1.65 10.82 3.13
N SER A 465 -1.98 9.95 4.09
CA SER A 465 -2.57 10.34 5.38
C SER A 465 -1.76 11.40 6.13
N ARG A 466 -0.42 11.31 6.09
CA ARG A 466 0.49 12.26 6.73
C ARG A 466 0.49 13.66 6.10
N ASP A 467 0.05 13.78 4.84
CA ASP A 467 0.13 15.02 4.06
C ASP A 467 -1.23 15.73 3.97
N ARG A 468 -2.34 15.07 4.31
CA ARG A 468 -3.71 15.61 4.24
C ARG A 468 -3.88 16.96 4.93
N GLY A 469 -3.34 17.11 6.15
CA GLY A 469 -3.41 18.37 6.89
C GLY A 469 -2.76 19.54 6.16
N LYS A 470 -1.59 19.31 5.52
CA LYS A 470 -0.91 20.32 4.71
C LYS A 470 -1.72 20.69 3.47
N PHE A 471 -2.32 19.71 2.81
CA PHE A 471 -3.12 19.96 1.61
C PHE A 471 -4.40 20.74 1.92
N ILE A 472 -5.04 20.48 3.06
CA ILE A 472 -6.18 21.27 3.54
C ILE A 472 -5.72 22.71 3.84
N GLU A 473 -4.54 22.88 4.44
CA GLU A 473 -3.93 24.21 4.60
C GLU A 473 -3.69 24.91 3.26
N TYR A 474 -3.21 24.21 2.23
CA TYR A 474 -3.04 24.78 0.90
C TYR A 474 -4.39 25.26 0.34
N CYS A 475 -5.46 24.47 0.48
CA CYS A 475 -6.81 24.89 0.09
C CYS A 475 -7.28 26.16 0.83
N ALA A 476 -7.03 26.27 2.14
CA ALA A 476 -7.40 27.44 2.94
C ALA A 476 -6.64 28.72 2.52
N VAL A 477 -5.34 28.59 2.22
CA VAL A 477 -4.49 29.71 1.80
C VAL A 477 -4.84 30.15 0.36
N ARG A 478 -5.12 29.20 -0.53
CA ARG A 478 -5.43 29.46 -1.94
C ARG A 478 -6.92 29.71 -2.23
N HIS A 479 -7.75 29.83 -1.19
CA HIS A 479 -9.19 30.09 -1.30
C HIS A 479 -9.97 28.99 -2.08
N LYS A 480 -9.47 27.75 -2.08
CA LYS A 480 -10.14 26.58 -2.67
C LYS A 480 -11.04 25.90 -1.62
N TYR A 481 -12.04 26.65 -1.13
CA TYR A 481 -12.84 26.22 0.02
C TYR A 481 -13.68 24.97 -0.25
N GLU A 482 -14.30 24.86 -1.43
CA GLU A 482 -15.08 23.66 -1.81
C GLU A 482 -14.22 22.38 -1.73
N LYS A 483 -13.01 22.43 -2.27
CA LYS A 483 -12.07 21.31 -2.23
C LYS A 483 -11.56 21.02 -0.83
N GLY A 484 -11.29 22.06 -0.04
CA GLY A 484 -10.96 21.91 1.38
C GLY A 484 -12.07 21.24 2.17
N MET A 485 -13.32 21.60 1.88
CA MET A 485 -14.52 21.06 2.54
C MET A 485 -14.70 19.57 2.24
N GLU A 486 -14.48 19.15 0.99
CA GLU A 486 -14.44 17.73 0.60
C GLU A 486 -13.45 16.94 1.47
N GLY A 487 -12.24 17.47 1.68
CA GLY A 487 -11.21 16.83 2.50
C GLY A 487 -11.57 16.73 3.97
N LEU A 488 -12.16 17.80 4.54
CA LEU A 488 -12.65 17.81 5.92
C LEU A 488 -13.76 16.79 6.15
N MET A 489 -14.67 16.63 5.18
CA MET A 489 -15.77 15.68 5.27
C MET A 489 -15.31 14.22 5.13
N LEU A 490 -14.28 13.95 4.32
CA LEU A 490 -13.75 12.59 4.13
C LEU A 490 -12.86 12.12 5.28
N PHE A 491 -12.05 13.01 5.86
CA PHE A 491 -10.98 12.61 6.80
C PHE A 491 -11.09 13.24 8.19
N GLY A 492 -12.06 14.13 8.42
CA GLY A 492 -12.22 14.86 9.66
C GLY A 492 -11.25 16.03 9.79
N TRP A 493 -11.28 16.66 10.96
CA TRP A 493 -10.61 17.93 11.29
C TRP A 493 -9.71 17.84 12.53
N GLU A 494 -9.44 16.62 13.01
CA GLU A 494 -8.59 16.40 14.18
C GLU A 494 -7.16 16.88 13.95
N GLY A 495 -6.61 17.65 14.90
CA GLY A 495 -5.25 18.18 14.84
C GLY A 495 -5.07 19.38 13.89
N MET A 496 -6.13 19.90 13.29
CA MET A 496 -6.08 21.07 12.41
C MET A 496 -6.32 22.38 13.18
N ASP A 497 -5.68 23.46 12.72
CA ASP A 497 -5.89 24.81 13.25
C ASP A 497 -7.35 25.25 13.04
N PRO A 498 -8.13 25.46 14.12
CA PRO A 498 -9.54 25.85 14.05
C PRO A 498 -9.80 27.10 13.21
N ARG A 499 -8.87 28.06 13.15
CA ARG A 499 -9.00 29.27 12.30
C ARG A 499 -9.08 28.92 10.83
N ARG A 500 -8.28 27.95 10.40
CA ARG A 500 -8.24 27.50 9.01
C ARG A 500 -9.47 26.66 8.69
N VAL A 501 -9.91 25.84 9.63
CA VAL A 501 -11.15 25.06 9.51
C VAL A 501 -12.34 26.02 9.35
N LEU A 502 -12.45 27.06 10.18
CA LEU A 502 -13.47 28.10 10.03
C LEU A 502 -13.41 28.76 8.65
N LYS A 503 -12.21 29.14 8.17
CA LYS A 503 -12.06 29.78 6.86
C LYS A 503 -12.57 28.92 5.70
N ILE A 504 -12.43 27.60 5.80
CA ILE A 504 -12.94 26.65 4.79
C ILE A 504 -14.45 26.42 4.96
N ALA A 505 -14.89 26.13 6.18
CA ALA A 505 -16.25 25.67 6.47
C ALA A 505 -17.27 26.80 6.67
N GLY A 506 -16.84 28.05 6.88
CA GLY A 506 -17.71 29.16 7.26
C GLY A 506 -18.89 29.37 6.31
N HIS A 507 -18.65 29.27 5.00
CA HIS A 507 -19.71 29.36 3.99
C HIS A 507 -20.68 28.17 4.02
N ALA A 508 -20.24 26.99 4.45
CA ALA A 508 -21.06 25.79 4.49
C ALA A 508 -22.17 25.86 5.54
N PHE A 509 -22.07 26.75 6.54
CA PHE A 509 -23.11 26.93 7.57
C PHE A 509 -24.25 27.86 7.12
N VAL A 510 -24.05 28.65 6.06
CA VAL A 510 -25.04 29.63 5.61
C VAL A 510 -26.22 28.92 4.93
N GLY A 511 -27.37 28.90 5.62
CA GLY A 511 -28.60 28.27 5.10
C GLY A 511 -28.54 26.74 5.05
N ALA A 512 -27.60 26.13 5.76
CA ALA A 512 -27.50 24.67 5.88
C ALA A 512 -28.61 24.12 6.79
N GLY A 513 -29.14 22.95 6.42
CA GLY A 513 -30.04 22.19 7.27
C GLY A 513 -29.31 21.39 8.36
N GLU A 514 -30.10 20.70 9.18
CA GLU A 514 -29.58 19.81 10.21
C GLU A 514 -28.74 18.68 9.60
N ASP A 515 -27.47 18.61 9.97
CA ASP A 515 -26.55 17.54 9.61
C ASP A 515 -25.63 17.23 10.81
N VAL A 516 -25.50 15.96 11.14
CA VAL A 516 -24.75 15.50 12.32
C VAL A 516 -23.26 15.85 12.21
N THR A 517 -22.70 15.79 11.01
CA THR A 517 -21.28 16.05 10.76
C THR A 517 -20.99 17.54 10.82
N LEU A 518 -21.83 18.36 10.18
CA LEU A 518 -21.76 19.82 10.28
C LEU A 518 -21.94 20.31 11.72
N THR A 519 -22.84 19.71 12.49
CA THR A 519 -23.01 20.04 13.91
C THR A 519 -21.75 19.75 14.72
N LYS A 520 -21.10 18.60 14.49
CA LYS A 520 -19.81 18.27 15.15
C LYS A 520 -18.69 19.22 14.72
N LEU A 521 -18.66 19.63 13.45
CA LEU A 521 -17.69 20.58 12.91
C LEU A 521 -17.88 21.97 13.52
N ALA A 522 -19.12 22.47 13.54
CA ALA A 522 -19.49 23.74 14.17
C ALA A 522 -19.12 23.73 15.67
N TRP A 523 -19.41 22.63 16.37
CA TRP A 523 -19.04 22.47 17.78
C TRP A 523 -17.52 22.49 18.00
N TYR A 524 -16.75 21.81 17.14
CA TYR A 524 -15.29 21.82 17.20
C TYR A 524 -14.71 23.25 17.04
N ILE A 525 -15.21 23.98 16.06
CA ILE A 525 -14.85 25.38 15.79
C ILE A 525 -15.21 26.27 17.00
N PHE A 526 -16.42 26.11 17.53
CA PHE A 526 -16.92 26.88 18.68
C PHE A 526 -16.06 26.66 19.93
N ARG A 527 -15.76 25.39 20.26
CA ARG A 527 -14.97 25.02 21.45
C ARG A 527 -13.55 25.61 21.43
N ALA A 528 -13.00 25.86 20.24
CA ALA A 528 -11.71 26.50 20.07
C ALA A 528 -11.73 28.02 20.26
N GLY A 529 -12.91 28.65 20.34
CA GLY A 529 -13.08 30.10 20.47
C GLY A 529 -12.99 30.87 19.15
N GLU A 530 -12.88 30.20 18.02
CA GLU A 530 -12.65 30.79 16.69
C GLU A 530 -13.92 30.62 15.84
N PHE A 531 -15.00 31.34 16.16
CA PHE A 531 -16.31 31.21 15.50
C PHE A 531 -16.83 32.55 14.97
N ASP A 532 -17.70 32.48 13.96
CA ASP A 532 -18.39 33.63 13.38
C ASP A 532 -19.92 33.51 13.52
N LYS A 533 -20.64 34.53 13.04
CA LYS A 533 -22.10 34.59 13.12
C LYS A 533 -22.79 33.39 12.43
N PRO A 534 -22.41 32.96 11.21
CA PRO A 534 -22.94 31.74 10.59
C PRO A 534 -22.80 30.48 11.46
N VAL A 535 -21.63 30.23 12.06
CA VAL A 535 -21.42 29.07 12.94
C VAL A 535 -22.34 29.13 14.15
N LEU A 536 -22.45 30.29 14.80
CA LEU A 536 -23.32 30.47 15.97
C LEU A 536 -24.80 30.32 15.62
N MET A 537 -25.25 30.86 14.49
CA MET A 537 -26.62 30.68 14.01
C MET A 537 -26.95 29.20 13.80
N TYR A 538 -26.04 28.46 13.15
CA TYR A 538 -26.21 27.02 12.93
C TYR A 538 -26.29 26.24 14.25
N LEU A 539 -25.42 26.55 15.22
CA LEU A 539 -25.47 25.95 16.55
C LEU A 539 -26.74 26.31 17.31
N CYS A 540 -27.23 27.55 17.21
CA CYS A 540 -28.48 27.97 17.81
C CYS A 540 -29.67 27.16 17.28
N ASP A 541 -29.69 26.91 15.97
CA ASP A 541 -30.79 26.24 15.28
C ASP A 541 -30.76 24.72 15.46
N TYR A 542 -29.59 24.09 15.59
CA TYR A 542 -29.47 22.62 15.49
C TYR A 542 -28.73 21.94 16.65
N TYR A 543 -27.90 22.63 17.43
CA TYR A 543 -27.12 21.98 18.48
C TYR A 543 -28.00 21.49 19.66
N SER A 544 -27.79 20.24 20.06
CA SER A 544 -28.42 19.62 21.22
C SER A 544 -27.38 18.82 21.99
N GLY A 545 -27.04 19.26 23.20
CA GLY A 545 -25.94 18.72 24.00
C GLY A 545 -26.21 18.80 25.49
N THR A 546 -25.16 18.88 26.30
CA THR A 546 -25.32 19.06 27.75
C THR A 546 -25.74 20.49 28.08
N ILE A 547 -26.42 20.67 29.21
CA ILE A 547 -26.88 22.00 29.68
C ILE A 547 -25.70 23.01 29.74
N PRO A 548 -24.52 22.69 30.30
CA PRO A 548 -23.39 23.62 30.31
C PRO A 548 -22.92 24.05 28.91
N GLU A 549 -22.90 23.12 27.95
CA GLU A 549 -22.48 23.41 26.57
C GLU A 549 -23.51 24.30 25.86
N MET A 550 -24.80 24.01 26.03
CA MET A 550 -25.88 24.84 25.47
C MET A 550 -25.91 26.24 26.08
N VAL A 551 -25.61 26.39 27.38
CA VAL A 551 -25.47 27.70 28.04
C VAL A 551 -24.31 28.50 27.46
N GLN A 552 -23.16 27.86 27.16
CA GLN A 552 -22.04 28.53 26.51
C GLN A 552 -22.43 29.08 25.13
N ILE A 553 -23.12 28.28 24.32
CA ILE A 553 -23.62 28.72 23.01
C ILE A 553 -24.63 29.85 23.19
N TRP A 554 -25.54 29.74 24.15
CA TRP A 554 -26.56 30.75 24.43
C TRP A 554 -25.94 32.11 24.78
N ASN A 555 -24.94 32.12 25.67
CA ASN A 555 -24.20 33.34 26.02
C ASN A 555 -23.52 33.96 24.79
N ALA A 556 -22.84 33.14 23.97
CA ALA A 556 -22.18 33.61 22.76
C ALA A 556 -23.17 34.16 21.73
N CYS A 557 -24.31 33.49 21.51
CA CYS A 557 -25.37 33.96 20.62
C CYS A 557 -25.95 35.31 21.09
N ARG A 558 -26.12 35.48 22.41
CA ARG A 558 -26.60 36.73 23.01
C ARG A 558 -25.63 37.89 22.77
N GLU A 559 -24.33 37.66 22.96
CA GLU A 559 -23.28 38.66 22.71
C GLU A 559 -23.20 39.07 21.22
N PHE A 560 -23.47 38.14 20.31
CA PHE A 560 -23.48 38.38 18.85
C PHE A 560 -24.81 38.94 18.31
N GLY A 561 -25.81 39.15 19.16
CA GLY A 561 -27.13 39.65 18.77
C GLY A 561 -27.89 38.69 17.84
N ILE A 562 -27.75 37.38 18.06
CA ILE A 562 -28.47 36.32 17.35
C ILE A 562 -29.81 36.06 18.06
N ASP A 563 -30.84 35.69 17.30
CA ASP A 563 -32.11 35.28 17.87
C ASP A 563 -31.95 33.95 18.63
N ILE A 564 -32.06 34.02 19.95
CA ILE A 564 -31.86 32.91 20.88
C ILE A 564 -33.17 32.19 21.25
N GLN A 565 -34.32 32.52 20.66
CA GLN A 565 -35.61 31.94 21.09
C GLN A 565 -35.66 30.42 20.92
N ILE A 566 -35.18 29.90 19.79
CA ILE A 566 -35.16 28.45 19.50
C ILE A 566 -34.25 27.70 20.48
N LEU A 567 -33.06 28.24 20.74
CA LEU A 567 -32.10 27.64 21.67
C LEU A 567 -32.61 27.73 23.12
N SER A 568 -33.23 28.84 23.49
CA SER A 568 -33.78 29.05 24.84
C SER A 568 -34.93 28.07 25.11
N GLU A 569 -35.84 27.87 24.16
CA GLU A 569 -36.91 26.88 24.28
C GLU A 569 -36.34 25.47 24.51
N ARG A 570 -35.35 25.08 23.70
CA ARG A 570 -34.71 23.76 23.81
C ARG A 570 -33.96 23.57 25.12
N LEU A 571 -33.23 24.59 25.55
CA LEU A 571 -32.47 24.57 26.80
C LEU A 571 -33.40 24.45 28.02
N LEU A 572 -34.47 25.23 28.07
CA LEU A 572 -35.47 25.15 29.13
C LEU A 572 -36.20 23.81 29.15
N ALA A 573 -36.53 23.26 27.97
CA ALA A 573 -37.13 21.93 27.86
C ALA A 573 -36.17 20.85 28.38
N GLN A 574 -34.87 20.93 28.04
CA GLN A 574 -33.85 20.00 28.51
C GLN A 574 -33.66 20.09 30.03
N ILE A 575 -33.62 21.31 30.59
CA ILE A 575 -33.53 21.54 32.04
C ILE A 575 -34.70 20.90 32.77
N LEU A 576 -35.93 21.08 32.26
CA LEU A 576 -37.13 20.51 32.89
C LEU A 576 -37.20 18.99 32.75
N PHE A 577 -36.76 18.44 31.62
CA PHE A 577 -36.76 17.00 31.39
C PHE A 577 -35.73 16.27 32.25
N THR A 578 -34.55 16.87 32.43
CA THR A 578 -33.44 16.29 33.22
C THR A 578 -33.50 16.65 34.70
N ASP A 579 -34.40 17.56 35.08
CA ASP A 579 -34.51 18.12 36.43
C ASP A 579 -33.22 18.76 36.96
N GLN A 580 -32.34 19.21 36.05
CA GLN A 580 -31.06 19.84 36.36
C GLN A 580 -31.18 21.36 36.27
N MET A 581 -31.75 21.96 37.31
CA MET A 581 -31.88 23.41 37.42
C MET A 581 -30.54 24.06 37.75
N VAL A 582 -29.98 24.80 36.78
CA VAL A 582 -28.75 25.59 36.91
C VAL A 582 -29.07 27.08 37.10
N PRO A 583 -28.21 27.89 37.75
CA PRO A 583 -28.46 29.32 37.96
C PRO A 583 -28.71 30.11 36.66
N GLU A 584 -28.05 29.73 35.57
CA GLU A 584 -28.20 30.36 34.26
C GLU A 584 -29.59 30.11 33.64
N ALA A 585 -30.32 29.08 34.10
CA ALA A 585 -31.67 28.76 33.64
C ALA A 585 -32.64 29.94 33.85
N TYR A 586 -32.49 30.70 34.94
CA TYR A 586 -33.34 31.85 35.21
C TYR A 586 -33.10 32.97 34.18
N GLN A 587 -31.84 33.25 33.82
CA GLN A 587 -31.52 34.25 32.80
C GLN A 587 -32.05 33.84 31.42
N VAL A 588 -31.90 32.55 31.07
CA VAL A 588 -32.47 31.98 29.84
C VAL A 588 -33.99 32.12 29.86
N PHE A 589 -34.62 31.80 30.99
CA PHE A 589 -36.07 31.92 31.16
C PHE A 589 -36.55 33.36 30.97
N PHE A 590 -35.94 34.36 31.61
CA PHE A 590 -36.35 35.75 31.47
C PHE A 590 -36.23 36.23 30.01
N SER A 591 -35.19 35.81 29.28
CA SER A 591 -35.06 36.13 27.85
C SER A 591 -36.12 35.47 26.96
N TYR A 592 -36.61 34.30 27.37
CA TYR A 592 -37.61 33.52 26.65
C TYR A 592 -39.02 33.96 27.03
N GLU A 593 -39.26 34.41 28.26
CA GLU A 593 -40.59 34.80 28.74
C GLU A 593 -41.20 35.96 27.94
N GLU A 594 -40.38 36.95 27.54
CA GLU A 594 -40.85 38.13 26.82
C GLU A 594 -41.36 37.83 25.39
N ASN A 595 -40.73 36.86 24.70
CA ASN A 595 -40.93 36.62 23.27
C ASN A 595 -41.27 35.16 22.92
N GLY A 596 -41.33 34.28 23.91
CA GLY A 596 -41.47 32.84 23.73
C GLY A 596 -42.87 32.41 23.32
N PHE A 597 -42.94 31.49 22.35
CA PHE A 597 -44.21 31.01 21.81
C PHE A 597 -44.81 29.84 22.62
N ASN A 598 -43.97 29.07 23.33
CA ASN A 598 -44.40 27.87 24.04
C ASN A 598 -44.86 28.17 25.48
N ARG A 599 -46.12 28.61 25.61
CA ARG A 599 -46.74 28.89 26.91
C ARG A 599 -46.75 27.69 27.86
N LYS A 600 -46.78 26.45 27.36
CA LYS A 600 -46.73 25.25 28.22
C LYS A 600 -45.38 25.10 28.90
N LEU A 601 -44.29 25.40 28.18
CA LEU A 601 -42.95 25.35 28.72
C LEU A 601 -42.73 26.40 29.80
N ILE A 602 -43.18 27.64 29.56
CA ILE A 602 -43.13 28.73 30.54
C ILE A 602 -43.85 28.30 31.84
N ARG A 603 -45.06 27.75 31.72
CA ARG A 603 -45.83 27.24 32.86
C ARG A 603 -45.13 26.12 33.60
N ALA A 604 -44.57 25.15 32.88
CA ALA A 604 -43.87 24.02 33.48
C ALA A 604 -42.65 24.50 34.26
N PHE A 605 -41.89 25.45 33.70
CA PHE A 605 -40.74 26.06 34.36
C PHE A 605 -41.14 26.77 35.65
N LEU A 606 -42.15 27.64 35.59
CA LEU A 606 -42.64 28.38 36.76
C LEU A 606 -43.15 27.44 37.86
N LYS A 607 -43.93 26.40 37.50
CA LYS A 607 -44.42 25.41 38.47
C LYS A 607 -43.27 24.66 39.13
N ARG A 608 -42.25 24.27 38.36
CA ARG A 608 -41.07 23.57 38.90
C ARG A 608 -40.28 24.48 39.83
N ALA A 609 -40.01 25.73 39.42
CA ALA A 609 -39.32 26.71 40.26
C ALA A 609 -40.09 26.96 41.58
N ALA A 610 -41.41 27.14 41.50
CA ALA A 610 -42.27 27.32 42.67
C ALA A 610 -42.25 26.10 43.60
N TYR A 611 -42.27 24.89 43.06
CA TYR A 611 -42.15 23.65 43.84
C TYR A 611 -40.82 23.59 44.62
N ARG A 612 -39.68 23.91 43.99
CA ARG A 612 -38.37 23.91 44.68
C ARG A 612 -38.30 24.95 45.80
N TYR A 613 -38.91 26.12 45.62
CA TYR A 613 -39.02 27.14 46.66
C TYR A 613 -39.92 26.74 47.84
N LEU A 614 -41.06 26.10 47.54
CA LEU A 614 -42.05 25.73 48.55
C LEU A 614 -41.62 24.49 49.34
N VAL A 615 -41.23 23.43 48.64
CA VAL A 615 -40.99 22.10 49.21
C VAL A 615 -39.51 21.87 49.52
N GLN A 616 -38.60 22.27 48.63
CA GLN A 616 -37.15 22.03 48.82
C GLN A 616 -36.45 23.18 49.58
N GLY A 617 -37.16 24.27 49.85
CA GLY A 617 -36.64 25.42 50.60
C GLY A 617 -35.55 26.21 49.88
N GLU A 618 -35.44 26.08 48.56
CA GLU A 618 -34.40 26.77 47.78
C GLU A 618 -34.64 28.26 47.65
N THR A 619 -33.56 29.05 47.62
CA THR A 619 -33.62 30.50 47.36
C THR A 619 -33.71 30.77 45.86
N LEU A 620 -34.73 31.53 45.44
CA LEU A 620 -34.92 31.94 44.04
C LEU A 620 -34.51 33.40 43.81
N PRO A 621 -34.13 33.80 42.58
CA PRO A 621 -33.91 35.22 42.21
C PRO A 621 -35.18 36.06 42.39
N GLU A 622 -35.06 37.33 42.81
CA GLU A 622 -36.22 38.19 43.05
C GLU A 622 -37.09 38.40 41.80
N GLU A 623 -36.49 38.42 40.61
CA GLU A 623 -37.21 38.68 39.36
C GLU A 623 -38.28 37.60 39.06
N ILE A 624 -38.07 36.35 39.49
CA ILE A 624 -39.03 35.27 39.22
C ILE A 624 -40.36 35.45 39.97
N PHE A 625 -40.35 36.13 41.12
CA PHE A 625 -41.56 36.38 41.90
C PHE A 625 -42.47 37.39 41.19
N ALA A 626 -41.90 38.33 40.43
CA ALA A 626 -42.67 39.20 39.55
C ALA A 626 -43.36 38.39 38.44
N SER A 627 -42.65 37.43 37.83
CA SER A 627 -43.24 36.50 36.85
C SER A 627 -44.36 35.66 37.50
N PHE A 628 -44.15 35.09 38.69
CA PHE A 628 -45.20 34.35 39.40
C PHE A 628 -46.45 35.21 39.64
N TYR A 629 -46.27 36.45 40.11
CA TYR A 629 -47.38 37.37 40.39
C TYR A 629 -48.18 37.69 39.12
N GLN A 630 -47.50 37.95 38.00
CA GLN A 630 -48.17 38.22 36.71
C GLN A 630 -48.94 37.00 36.18
N HIS A 631 -48.34 35.81 36.20
CA HIS A 631 -48.99 34.60 35.65
C HIS A 631 -50.20 34.16 36.50
N VAL A 632 -50.14 34.31 37.82
CA VAL A 632 -51.25 33.93 38.72
C VAL A 632 -52.47 34.84 38.55
N GLN A 633 -52.29 36.08 38.09
CA GLN A 633 -53.43 36.98 37.78
C GLN A 633 -54.18 36.58 36.50
N VAL A 634 -53.49 35.93 35.56
CA VAL A 634 -54.05 35.56 34.25
C VAL A 634 -54.66 34.16 34.30
N GLU A 635 -54.08 33.26 35.08
CA GLU A 635 -54.51 31.86 35.14
C GLU A 635 -54.32 31.22 36.52
N GLU A 636 -55.15 30.21 36.80
CA GLU A 636 -55.04 29.44 38.06
C GLU A 636 -53.74 28.62 38.07
N ASN A 637 -52.76 29.05 38.86
CA ASN A 637 -51.50 28.36 39.05
C ASN A 637 -51.17 28.29 40.56
N ARG A 638 -51.71 27.26 41.22
CA ARG A 638 -51.61 27.05 42.68
C ARG A 638 -50.16 27.01 43.21
N PRO A 639 -49.19 26.30 42.61
CA PRO A 639 -47.79 26.38 43.05
C PRO A 639 -47.24 27.80 43.06
N CYS A 640 -47.45 28.56 41.98
CA CYS A 640 -46.94 29.93 41.87
C CYS A 640 -47.66 30.86 42.84
N LEU A 641 -48.97 30.69 43.03
CA LEU A 641 -49.75 31.45 44.01
C LEU A 641 -49.21 31.25 45.43
N LEU A 642 -49.00 30.01 45.85
CA LEU A 642 -48.47 29.69 47.17
C LEU A 642 -47.05 30.26 47.36
N ALA A 643 -46.21 30.21 46.32
CA ALA A 643 -44.87 30.78 46.34
C ALA A 643 -44.89 32.31 46.51
N VAL A 644 -45.78 33.01 45.79
CA VAL A 644 -45.99 34.46 45.94
C VAL A 644 -46.48 34.79 47.34
N LEU A 645 -47.44 34.04 47.89
CA LEU A 645 -47.93 34.26 49.25
C LEU A 645 -46.83 34.05 50.29
N LYS A 646 -46.02 33.00 50.15
CA LYS A 646 -44.87 32.76 51.05
C LYS A 646 -43.86 33.92 50.97
N HIS A 647 -43.52 34.38 49.76
CA HIS A 647 -42.63 35.53 49.55
C HIS A 647 -43.18 36.82 50.21
N LEU A 648 -44.45 37.17 49.94
CA LEU A 648 -45.11 38.34 50.53
C LEU A 648 -45.31 38.24 52.06
N SER A 649 -45.38 37.01 52.60
CA SER A 649 -45.50 36.78 54.05
C SER A 649 -44.27 37.30 54.81
N ASP A 650 -43.09 37.28 54.18
CA ASP A 650 -41.84 37.76 54.76
C ASP A 650 -41.56 39.26 54.46
N HIS A 651 -42.38 39.92 53.62
CA HIS A 651 -42.27 41.36 53.36
C HIS A 651 -42.77 42.21 54.54
N GLY A 652 -42.37 43.48 54.65
CA GLY A 652 -42.83 44.39 55.70
C GLY A 652 -44.28 44.87 55.49
N MET A 653 -44.46 46.07 54.95
CA MET A 653 -45.79 46.56 54.56
C MET A 653 -46.15 46.11 53.14
N LEU A 654 -47.40 45.64 52.96
CA LEU A 654 -47.96 45.29 51.64
C LEU A 654 -48.51 46.54 50.95
N ALA A 655 -48.32 46.65 49.64
CA ALA A 655 -48.99 47.67 48.85
C ALA A 655 -50.51 47.41 48.79
N GLY A 656 -51.34 48.45 48.57
CA GLY A 656 -52.80 48.33 48.61
C GLY A 656 -53.37 47.27 47.65
N SER A 657 -52.78 47.09 46.46
CA SER A 657 -53.16 46.02 45.53
C SER A 657 -52.72 44.63 45.98
N GLU A 658 -51.56 44.53 46.65
CA GLU A 658 -51.04 43.27 47.18
C GLU A 658 -51.86 42.81 48.38
N ALA A 659 -52.26 43.73 49.27
CA ALA A 659 -53.12 43.43 50.41
C ALA A 659 -54.46 42.82 49.97
N VAL A 660 -55.11 43.40 48.95
CA VAL A 660 -56.36 42.86 48.38
C VAL A 660 -56.13 41.49 47.72
N PHE A 661 -55.02 41.34 46.99
CA PHE A 661 -54.66 40.07 46.35
C PHE A 661 -54.42 38.96 47.39
N VAL A 662 -53.66 39.25 48.45
CA VAL A 662 -53.36 38.31 49.52
C VAL A 662 -54.65 37.94 50.27
N ASP A 663 -55.46 38.92 50.65
CA ASP A 663 -56.72 38.71 51.36
C ASP A 663 -57.67 37.77 50.59
N TYR A 664 -57.92 38.06 49.32
CA TYR A 664 -58.78 37.24 48.47
C TYR A 664 -58.27 35.80 48.33
N ASN A 665 -56.97 35.62 48.05
CA ASN A 665 -56.42 34.29 47.81
C ASN A 665 -56.26 33.47 49.09
N LEU A 666 -55.94 34.09 50.23
CA LEU A 666 -55.90 33.40 51.52
C LEU A 666 -57.30 32.88 51.89
N HIS A 667 -58.34 33.69 51.72
CA HIS A 667 -59.72 33.24 51.96
C HIS A 667 -60.11 32.06 51.05
N GLN A 668 -59.78 32.12 49.75
CA GLN A 668 -60.05 31.03 48.80
C GLN A 668 -59.30 29.73 49.14
N LEU A 669 -58.05 29.82 49.58
CA LEU A 669 -57.26 28.65 50.00
C LEU A 669 -57.77 28.07 51.31
N TYR A 670 -58.17 28.94 52.25
CA TYR A 670 -58.76 28.56 53.53
C TYR A 670 -60.08 27.81 53.34
N GLU A 671 -60.99 28.28 52.48
CA GLU A 671 -62.24 27.58 52.13
C GLU A 671 -62.01 26.18 51.54
N LYS A 672 -60.87 25.96 50.88
CA LYS A 672 -60.45 24.69 50.30
C LYS A 672 -59.67 23.80 51.28
N ASN A 673 -59.57 24.16 52.56
CA ASN A 673 -58.75 23.51 53.59
C ASN A 673 -57.25 23.42 53.25
N ILE A 674 -56.74 24.42 52.51
CA ILE A 674 -55.32 24.50 52.15
C ILE A 674 -54.69 25.51 53.09
N ILE A 675 -54.15 25.05 54.22
CA ILE A 675 -53.63 25.91 55.27
C ILE A 675 -52.14 25.63 55.48
N LEU A 676 -51.32 26.66 55.35
CA LEU A 676 -49.87 26.59 55.53
C LEU A 676 -49.47 27.49 56.71
N PRO A 677 -48.49 27.09 57.56
CA PRO A 677 -48.15 27.84 58.78
C PRO A 677 -47.78 29.30 58.53
N TYR A 678 -47.10 29.60 57.41
CA TYR A 678 -46.69 30.97 57.09
C TYR A 678 -47.88 31.92 56.85
N PHE A 679 -49.10 31.43 56.69
CA PHE A 679 -50.29 32.28 56.60
C PHE A 679 -50.49 33.12 57.87
N GLN A 680 -50.08 32.61 59.03
CA GLN A 680 -50.17 33.32 60.32
C GLN A 680 -49.27 34.55 60.37
N LYS A 681 -48.23 34.63 59.52
CA LYS A 681 -47.37 35.82 59.41
C LYS A 681 -48.07 37.05 58.84
N PHE A 682 -49.28 36.88 58.26
CA PHE A 682 -50.08 37.99 57.76
C PHE A 682 -50.93 38.68 58.83
N LYS A 683 -50.93 38.21 60.08
CA LYS A 683 -51.74 38.76 61.18
C LYS A 683 -51.55 40.26 61.41
N ASP A 684 -50.33 40.75 61.23
CA ASP A 684 -49.99 42.17 61.44
C ASP A 684 -50.30 43.02 60.19
N LYS A 685 -50.79 42.39 59.11
CA LYS A 685 -50.98 42.99 57.78
C LYS A 685 -52.44 42.95 57.34
N LEU A 686 -53.19 41.92 57.75
CA LEU A 686 -54.56 41.63 57.33
C LEU A 686 -55.35 41.05 58.52
N VAL A 687 -56.67 41.21 58.49
CA VAL A 687 -57.56 40.55 59.46
C VAL A 687 -57.71 39.09 59.05
N LEU A 688 -57.23 38.17 59.89
CA LEU A 688 -57.29 36.73 59.63
C LEU A 688 -58.46 36.07 60.36
N PRO A 689 -58.99 34.93 59.88
CA PRO A 689 -60.02 34.18 60.61
C PRO A 689 -59.52 33.73 61.99
N ASP A 690 -60.33 33.93 63.03
CA ASP A 690 -60.00 33.52 64.41
C ASP A 690 -59.57 32.05 64.54
N THR A 691 -60.11 31.16 63.70
CA THR A 691 -59.77 29.74 63.64
C THR A 691 -58.33 29.50 63.21
N LEU A 692 -57.82 30.27 62.24
CA LEU A 692 -56.43 30.21 61.77
C LEU A 692 -55.44 30.67 62.85
N LEU A 693 -55.84 31.65 63.69
CA LEU A 693 -55.02 32.19 64.79
C LEU A 693 -55.07 31.34 66.07
N LYS A 694 -56.11 30.52 66.24
CA LYS A 694 -56.26 29.58 67.37
C LYS A 694 -55.41 28.33 67.24
N GLU A 695 -55.15 27.90 66.01
CA GLU A 695 -54.40 26.69 65.73
C GLU A 695 -52.90 26.97 65.66
N GLN A 696 -52.08 26.04 66.14
CA GLN A 696 -50.65 26.02 65.97
C GLN A 696 -50.30 24.87 65.02
N TYR A 697 -49.65 25.20 63.91
CA TYR A 697 -49.42 24.23 62.84
C TYR A 697 -48.07 23.53 62.96
N VAL A 698 -48.10 22.20 62.86
CA VAL A 698 -46.92 21.37 62.63
C VAL A 698 -46.81 21.09 61.13
N GLU A 699 -45.69 21.47 60.53
CA GLU A 699 -45.36 21.22 59.12
C GLU A 699 -44.30 20.13 59.01
N TYR A 700 -44.50 19.19 58.09
CA TYR A 700 -43.52 18.18 57.71
C TYR A 700 -43.49 18.02 56.19
N THR A 701 -42.30 17.96 55.61
CA THR A 701 -42.11 17.76 54.17
C THR A 701 -41.67 16.32 53.91
N ALA A 702 -42.42 15.63 53.05
CA ALA A 702 -42.13 14.25 52.63
C ALA A 702 -42.28 14.13 51.11
N ASP A 703 -41.87 12.98 50.56
CA ASP A 703 -42.27 12.62 49.20
C ASP A 703 -43.81 12.59 49.10
N PRO A 704 -44.44 13.19 48.07
CA PRO A 704 -45.89 13.14 47.88
C PRO A 704 -46.49 11.72 47.92
N ALA A 705 -45.72 10.70 47.50
CA ALA A 705 -46.16 9.31 47.49
C ALA A 705 -46.15 8.66 48.88
N HIS A 706 -45.38 9.20 49.83
CA HIS A 706 -45.23 8.61 51.17
C HIS A 706 -46.48 8.84 52.04
N GLU A 707 -46.80 7.87 52.88
CA GLU A 707 -47.83 8.04 53.91
C GLU A 707 -47.19 8.66 55.16
N VAL A 708 -47.69 9.82 55.58
CA VAL A 708 -47.17 10.53 56.76
C VAL A 708 -48.22 10.51 57.88
N LYS A 709 -47.84 10.01 59.04
CA LYS A 709 -48.67 9.96 60.25
C LYS A 709 -48.03 10.79 61.35
N ILE A 710 -48.86 11.50 62.12
CA ILE A 710 -48.45 12.18 63.34
C ILE A 710 -48.97 11.42 64.54
N ARG A 711 -48.05 11.01 65.42
CA ARG A 711 -48.35 10.43 66.73
C ARG A 711 -48.17 11.52 67.76
N TYR A 712 -49.22 11.84 68.51
CA TYR A 712 -49.15 12.92 69.50
C TYR A 712 -49.89 12.59 70.80
N THR A 713 -49.47 13.24 71.88
CA THR A 713 -50.06 13.15 73.23
C THR A 713 -50.18 14.56 73.81
N TYR A 714 -51.41 14.92 74.22
CA TYR A 714 -51.63 16.13 75.03
C TYR A 714 -51.15 15.89 76.46
N ILE A 715 -50.45 16.87 77.02
CA ILE A 715 -50.04 16.96 78.41
C ILE A 715 -50.80 18.15 78.99
N VAL A 716 -51.74 17.86 79.90
CA VAL A 716 -52.57 18.87 80.58
C VAL A 716 -52.29 18.72 82.07
N ASP A 717 -51.90 19.80 82.76
CA ASP A 717 -51.52 19.76 84.18
C ASP A 717 -50.49 18.66 84.53
N GLY A 718 -49.53 18.41 83.62
CA GLY A 718 -48.49 17.40 83.79
C GLY A 718 -48.96 15.94 83.66
N GLN A 719 -50.22 15.69 83.29
CA GLN A 719 -50.75 14.35 83.02
C GLN A 719 -50.82 14.07 81.51
N HIS A 720 -50.24 12.93 81.11
CA HIS A 720 -50.29 12.46 79.72
C HIS A 720 -51.67 11.90 79.39
N GLN A 721 -52.32 12.51 78.39
CA GLN A 721 -53.54 11.98 77.78
C GLN A 721 -53.24 10.77 76.87
N PRO A 722 -54.25 9.99 76.46
CA PRO A 722 -54.05 8.88 75.53
C PRO A 722 -53.39 9.33 74.22
N THR A 723 -52.36 8.59 73.78
CA THR A 723 -51.68 8.86 72.51
C THR A 723 -52.62 8.61 71.32
N VAL A 724 -52.67 9.59 70.42
CA VAL A 724 -53.43 9.52 69.17
C VAL A 724 -52.45 9.39 68.01
N THR A 725 -52.78 8.58 67.00
CA THR A 725 -52.04 8.52 65.73
C THR A 725 -53.01 8.81 64.59
N GLU A 726 -52.69 9.82 63.79
CA GLU A 726 -53.54 10.33 62.71
C GLU A 726 -52.70 10.51 61.43
N VAL A 727 -53.29 10.30 60.26
CA VAL A 727 -52.64 10.58 58.97
C VAL A 727 -52.60 12.10 58.75
N MET A 728 -51.43 12.66 58.48
CA MET A 728 -51.31 14.08 58.15
C MET A 728 -51.77 14.31 56.69
N PRO A 729 -52.71 15.25 56.46
CA PRO A 729 -53.18 15.55 55.11
C PRO A 729 -52.05 16.16 54.27
N ASP A 730 -52.00 15.77 53.00
CA ASP A 730 -51.17 16.45 52.01
C ASP A 730 -51.86 17.75 51.57
N VAL A 731 -51.33 18.87 52.06
CA VAL A 731 -51.86 20.21 51.78
C VAL A 731 -51.37 20.70 50.42
N PHE A 732 -50.15 20.32 50.03
CA PHE A 732 -49.57 20.68 48.74
C PHE A 732 -48.33 19.83 48.43
N GLU A 733 -48.48 18.88 47.50
CA GLU A 733 -47.39 18.13 46.84
C GLU A 733 -46.24 17.74 47.78
N GLY A 734 -46.56 17.10 48.90
CA GLY A 734 -45.60 16.63 49.91
C GLY A 734 -45.51 17.47 51.18
N ILE A 735 -46.13 18.66 51.22
CA ILE A 735 -46.22 19.47 52.45
C ILE A 735 -47.40 18.97 53.29
N ARG A 736 -47.07 18.42 54.46
CA ARG A 736 -48.03 17.88 55.44
C ARG A 736 -48.22 18.85 56.58
N VAL A 737 -49.47 19.21 56.87
CA VAL A 737 -49.78 20.18 57.93
C VAL A 737 -50.85 19.63 58.87
N ARG A 738 -50.62 19.76 60.18
CA ARG A 738 -51.62 19.48 61.21
C ARG A 738 -51.69 20.63 62.21
N GLY A 739 -52.88 21.21 62.40
CA GLY A 739 -53.13 22.29 63.39
C GLY A 739 -53.57 21.78 64.76
N PHE A 740 -52.96 22.28 65.84
CA PHE A 740 -53.33 21.96 67.22
C PHE A 740 -53.89 23.20 67.91
N ILE A 741 -55.01 23.08 68.60
CA ILE A 741 -55.52 24.15 69.46
C ILE A 741 -55.02 23.85 70.87
N LEU A 742 -54.08 24.65 71.38
CA LEU A 742 -53.51 24.47 72.72
C LEU A 742 -54.01 25.53 73.68
N PHE A 743 -54.31 25.19 74.92
CA PHE A 743 -54.47 26.17 75.98
C PHE A 743 -53.13 26.46 76.70
N GLN A 744 -53.06 27.55 77.46
CA GLN A 744 -51.83 28.03 78.12
C GLN A 744 -51.12 26.95 78.98
N ASP A 745 -51.88 26.05 79.59
CA ASP A 745 -51.45 24.95 80.45
C ASP A 745 -51.29 23.60 79.72
N GLU A 746 -51.45 23.60 78.39
CA GLU A 746 -51.35 22.42 77.55
C GLU A 746 -50.05 22.39 76.75
N THR A 747 -49.52 21.19 76.58
CA THR A 747 -48.37 20.91 75.70
C THR A 747 -48.69 19.68 74.87
N VAL A 748 -48.35 19.70 73.58
CA VAL A 748 -48.46 18.51 72.72
C VAL A 748 -47.07 17.95 72.44
N GLU A 749 -46.79 16.76 72.95
CA GLU A 749 -45.64 15.98 72.53
C GLU A 749 -46.00 15.19 71.27
N TYR A 750 -45.26 15.38 70.18
CA TYR A 750 -45.54 14.71 68.91
C TYR A 750 -44.29 14.11 68.25
N GLN A 751 -44.53 13.10 67.43
CA GLN A 751 -43.57 12.44 66.54
C GLN A 751 -44.22 12.24 65.18
N VAL A 752 -43.51 12.58 64.11
CA VAL A 752 -43.91 12.32 62.73
C VAL A 752 -43.29 11.01 62.24
N LEU A 753 -44.13 10.15 61.68
CA LEU A 753 -43.81 8.85 61.10
C LEU A 753 -44.05 8.93 59.58
N GLU A 754 -42.99 8.80 58.80
CA GLU A 754 -43.03 8.74 57.34
C GLU A 754 -42.87 7.29 56.90
N ILE A 755 -43.79 6.79 56.08
CA ILE A 755 -43.80 5.41 55.57
C ILE A 755 -43.61 5.49 54.06
N ASP A 756 -42.52 4.89 53.56
CA ASP A 756 -42.25 4.82 52.13
C ASP A 756 -43.11 3.78 51.40
N GLU A 757 -43.03 3.73 50.07
CA GLU A 757 -43.82 2.78 49.26
C GLU A 757 -43.48 1.29 49.53
N ASP A 758 -42.27 1.02 50.02
CA ASP A 758 -41.78 -0.32 50.38
C ASP A 758 -42.16 -0.72 51.83
N GLY A 759 -42.78 0.21 52.59
CA GLY A 759 -43.21 0.02 53.97
C GLY A 759 -42.13 0.25 55.03
N ASN A 760 -41.00 0.87 54.68
CA ASN A 760 -40.00 1.29 55.65
C ASN A 760 -40.49 2.53 56.40
N GLU A 761 -40.35 2.50 57.73
CA GLU A 761 -40.78 3.59 58.60
C GLU A 761 -39.59 4.45 59.01
N LYS A 762 -39.70 5.76 58.79
CA LYS A 762 -38.81 6.78 59.33
C LYS A 762 -39.55 7.59 60.38
N CYS A 763 -39.10 7.53 61.62
CA CYS A 763 -39.68 8.27 62.73
C CYS A 763 -38.77 9.43 63.15
N THR A 764 -39.37 10.60 63.37
CA THR A 764 -38.68 11.76 63.94
C THR A 764 -38.55 11.64 65.47
N GLU A 765 -37.60 12.37 66.05
CA GLU A 765 -37.47 12.47 67.51
C GLU A 765 -38.71 13.19 68.12
N PRO A 766 -39.09 12.90 69.37
CA PRO A 766 -40.21 13.59 70.03
C PRO A 766 -39.93 15.08 70.18
N VAL A 767 -40.91 15.89 69.73
CA VAL A 767 -40.89 17.36 69.84
C VAL A 767 -42.09 17.81 70.67
N CYS A 768 -41.88 18.80 71.54
CA CYS A 768 -42.95 19.42 72.31
C CYS A 768 -43.40 20.73 71.66
N LEU A 769 -44.68 20.80 71.32
CA LEU A 769 -45.39 22.02 70.90
C LEU A 769 -46.06 22.64 72.12
N ASN A 770 -45.62 23.85 72.48
CA ASN A 770 -46.18 24.63 73.59
C ASN A 770 -47.10 25.73 73.07
N TYR A 771 -48.04 26.18 73.90
CA TYR A 771 -48.86 27.34 73.58
C TYR A 771 -48.01 28.59 73.31
N VAL A 772 -48.40 29.32 72.26
CA VAL A 772 -47.83 30.60 71.81
C VAL A 772 -49.03 31.47 71.46
N ASP A 773 -49.16 32.63 72.11
CA ASP A 773 -50.20 33.58 71.77
C ASP A 773 -49.89 34.20 70.40
N GLN A 774 -50.71 33.84 69.41
CA GLN A 774 -50.59 34.38 68.08
C GLN A 774 -51.41 35.66 67.89
N MET A 775 -52.36 35.97 68.78
CA MET A 775 -53.28 37.10 68.65
C MET A 775 -52.62 38.39 69.15
N GLY A 776 -52.58 39.44 68.32
CA GLY A 776 -52.00 40.75 68.70
C GLY A 776 -52.81 41.45 69.79
N GLU A 777 -52.25 42.47 70.46
CA GLU A 777 -52.96 43.23 71.52
C GLU A 777 -54.24 43.94 71.02
N GLU A 778 -54.33 44.25 69.72
CA GLU A 778 -55.42 45.04 69.12
C GLU A 778 -56.58 44.23 68.52
N GLU A 779 -56.46 42.90 68.42
CA GLU A 779 -57.54 42.04 67.90
C GLU A 779 -58.53 41.65 69.01
N GLY A 780 -59.82 41.85 68.71
CA GLY A 780 -60.92 41.74 69.67
C GLY A 780 -60.90 40.48 70.54
N ILE A 781 -61.27 40.65 71.80
CA ILE A 781 -61.25 39.62 72.85
C ILE A 781 -62.23 38.46 72.49
N ASN A 782 -61.73 37.40 71.83
CA ASN A 782 -62.47 36.14 71.66
C ASN A 782 -62.40 35.30 72.95
N GLY A 783 -63.45 34.52 73.23
CA GLY A 783 -63.53 33.63 74.39
C GLY A 783 -62.37 32.64 74.52
N TYR A 784 -61.70 32.24 73.44
CA TYR A 784 -60.48 31.42 73.52
C TYR A 784 -59.30 32.16 74.17
N ARG A 785 -59.08 33.43 73.80
CA ARG A 785 -58.05 34.28 74.39
C ARG A 785 -58.34 34.60 75.85
N MET A 786 -59.61 34.85 76.20
CA MET A 786 -60.01 35.03 77.60
C MET A 786 -59.69 33.80 78.44
N LEU A 787 -59.91 32.59 77.90
CA LEU A 787 -59.56 31.34 78.57
C LEU A 787 -58.05 31.22 78.79
N ASN A 788 -57.22 31.49 77.78
CA ASN A 788 -55.76 31.45 77.93
C ASN A 788 -55.22 32.53 78.88
N ASN A 789 -55.78 33.75 78.85
CA ASN A 789 -55.43 34.81 79.79
C ASN A 789 -55.79 34.42 81.23
N MET A 790 -56.97 33.82 81.45
CA MET A 790 -57.36 33.30 82.77
C MET A 790 -56.41 32.19 83.25
N LEU A 791 -56.07 31.24 82.38
CA LEU A 791 -55.14 30.14 82.71
C LEU A 791 -53.72 30.65 83.02
N SER A 792 -53.23 31.64 82.27
CA SER A 792 -51.93 32.28 82.54
C SER A 792 -51.89 32.97 83.90
N ARG A 793 -52.98 33.67 84.27
CA ARG A 793 -53.10 34.40 85.54
C ARG A 793 -53.36 33.48 86.74
N GLN A 794 -54.06 32.36 86.52
CA GLN A 794 -54.23 31.29 87.50
C GLN A 794 -52.87 30.69 87.92
N ASN A 795 -51.97 30.48 86.95
CA ASN A 795 -50.63 29.96 87.22
C ASN A 795 -49.70 30.96 87.92
N THR A 796 -49.95 32.27 87.80
CA THR A 796 -49.15 33.34 88.43
C THR A 796 -49.74 33.84 89.77
N GLY A 797 -50.96 33.44 90.13
CA GLY A 797 -51.60 33.79 91.41
C GLY A 797 -52.14 35.22 91.48
N ASP A 798 -52.51 35.79 90.33
CA ASP A 798 -52.93 37.19 90.18
C ASP A 798 -54.37 37.45 90.71
N GLU A 799 -54.58 38.55 91.44
CA GLU A 799 -55.88 38.91 92.02
C GLU A 799 -56.91 39.32 90.95
N GLU A 800 -56.46 39.79 89.77
CA GLU A 800 -57.32 40.17 88.64
C GLU A 800 -58.01 38.97 87.93
N LEU A 801 -57.75 37.74 88.36
CA LEU A 801 -58.39 36.54 87.79
C LEU A 801 -59.91 36.54 87.98
N LEU A 802 -60.39 37.00 89.15
CA LEU A 802 -61.82 37.02 89.47
C LEU A 802 -62.60 37.96 88.55
N ASP A 803 -62.02 39.10 88.22
CA ASP A 803 -62.62 40.10 87.32
C ASP A 803 -62.72 39.57 85.89
N LEU A 804 -61.66 38.90 85.40
CA LEU A 804 -61.68 38.24 84.07
C LEU A 804 -62.70 37.09 83.99
N MET A 805 -62.83 36.30 85.06
CA MET A 805 -63.83 35.22 85.14
C MET A 805 -65.26 35.77 85.08
N GLN A 806 -65.51 36.89 85.78
CA GLN A 806 -66.80 37.57 85.72
C GLN A 806 -67.08 38.12 84.32
N GLU A 807 -66.11 38.80 83.70
CA GLU A 807 -66.24 39.32 82.33
C GLU A 807 -66.51 38.21 81.31
N TYR A 808 -65.80 37.07 81.42
CA TYR A 808 -66.03 35.91 80.57
C TYR A 808 -67.43 35.31 80.76
N ALA A 809 -67.89 35.19 82.01
CA ALA A 809 -69.22 34.66 82.33
C ALA A 809 -70.34 35.58 81.80
N GLU A 810 -70.18 36.90 81.95
CA GLU A 810 -71.11 37.90 81.41
C GLU A 810 -71.16 37.82 79.88
N LYS A 811 -70.01 37.83 79.20
CA LYS A 811 -69.93 37.69 77.74
C LYS A 811 -70.53 36.37 77.26
N ARG A 812 -70.24 35.25 77.94
CA ARG A 812 -70.82 33.93 77.60
C ARG A 812 -72.34 33.90 77.79
N ALA A 813 -72.85 34.54 78.84
CA ALA A 813 -74.29 34.67 79.07
C ALA A 813 -74.96 35.52 77.98
N ILE A 814 -74.34 36.63 77.57
CA ILE A 814 -74.78 37.48 76.46
C ILE A 814 -74.82 36.68 75.15
N VAL A 815 -73.75 35.96 74.80
CA VAL A 815 -73.69 35.11 73.60
C VAL A 815 -74.78 34.03 73.64
N LYS A 816 -74.98 33.36 74.78
CA LYS A 816 -76.03 32.33 74.94
C LYS A 816 -77.45 32.92 74.84
N LEU A 817 -77.62 34.20 75.16
CA LEU A 817 -78.87 34.92 75.00
C LEU A 817 -79.13 35.30 73.54
N LEU A 818 -78.07 35.69 72.81
CA LEU A 818 -78.11 36.10 71.40
C LEU A 818 -78.15 34.92 70.42
N MET A 819 -77.58 33.76 70.77
CA MET A 819 -77.42 32.57 69.91
C MET A 819 -78.46 31.46 70.20
N LYS A 820 -79.64 31.78 70.76
CA LYS A 820 -80.70 30.77 70.90
C LYS A 820 -81.06 30.19 69.52
N PRO A 821 -81.20 28.86 69.38
CA PRO A 821 -81.62 28.26 68.13
C PRO A 821 -83.10 28.62 67.89
N ASP A 822 -83.38 29.29 66.78
CA ASP A 822 -84.74 29.31 66.24
C ASP A 822 -85.07 27.91 65.73
N ASP A 823 -86.06 27.28 66.37
CA ASP A 823 -86.77 26.13 65.84
C ASP A 823 -87.37 26.49 64.46
N GLY A 824 -86.72 26.07 63.37
CA GLY A 824 -87.33 26.13 62.04
C GLY A 824 -86.38 26.38 60.87
N GLY A 825 -85.38 25.52 60.68
CA GLY A 825 -84.56 25.54 59.47
C GLY A 825 -83.86 24.21 59.19
N ARG A 826 -84.53 23.31 58.46
CA ARG A 826 -83.83 22.22 57.76
C ARG A 826 -82.89 22.85 56.72
N GLY A 827 -81.59 22.72 56.91
CA GLY A 827 -80.58 22.67 55.85
C GLY A 827 -79.62 21.55 56.24
N ILE A 828 -79.83 20.32 55.77
CA ILE A 828 -79.24 19.76 54.54
C ILE A 828 -77.75 20.08 54.42
N ASN A 829 -76.94 19.17 54.97
CA ASN A 829 -75.77 18.49 54.37
C ASN A 829 -74.88 17.99 55.53
N ASP A 830 -75.08 16.79 56.09
CA ASP A 830 -74.67 15.51 55.50
C ASP A 830 -73.98 15.61 54.14
N ARG A 831 -72.64 15.62 54.17
CA ARG A 831 -71.78 14.92 53.20
C ARG A 831 -70.37 14.78 53.79
N ARG A 832 -70.12 13.55 54.22
CA ARG A 832 -68.86 12.78 54.30
C ARG A 832 -67.55 13.53 54.08
#